data_AF-A0A8B9K964-F1
#
_entry.id   AF-A0A8B9K964-F1
#
_cell.length_a   1.000
_cell.length_b   1.000
_cell.length_c   1.000
_cell.angle_alpha   90.00
_cell.angle_beta   90.00
_cell.angle_gamma   90.00
#
_symmetry.space_group_name_H-M   'P 1'
#
loop_
_entity.id
_entity.type
_entity.pdbx_description
1 polymer ?
#
loop_
_entity_poly.entity_id
_entity_poly.type
_entity_poly.pdbx_seq_one_letter_code
_entity_poly.pdbx_strand_id
1 'polypeptide(L)'
;LFFFVPPLMLQPLPGYGTMGKPIKLLANCFQVDIPKMDVYLYEVDIKPERCPRRVNREVVDSMVQHFKVTIFGDRKPVYDGKRSLYTAHPLPVDLDVTLPGEGGKDRPFKVSIKFVSLVSWHMLHEVLTGRTMPEPIDLDKPISTNPVHAVDVVLRHLPSMRYTPVGRSFFSSPEGYDHPLGGGREVWFGFHQSVRPAMWKMMLNIDVSATAFYKAQQVIQFMCEVLDIHNIDEQPRPLTDSHRVKFTKEIKGLKVEVTHCGTMRRKYRVCNVTRRPASHQTFPLQLENGQTVERTVAQYFREKYNLQLKYPHLPCLQVGQEQKHTYLPLEVCNIVAGQRCIKKLTDNQTSTMIKATARSAPDRQEEISRLVRSANYEADPFVQEFQFRVRDEMAEVTGRVLPAPMLQYGGRNRTVATPSHGVWDMRGKQFHTGVEIKMWAIACFATQRQCREEILKYVFTDQLRKISKDAGMPIQGQPCFCKYAQGADSVEPMFRHLKNTYAGLQLIIVILPGKTPVYAEVKRVGDTLLGMATQCVQVKNVVKTSPQTLSNLCLKINVKLGGINNILVPHQRPSVFQQPVIFLGADVTHPPAGDGKKPSIAAVVGSMDAHPSRYCATVRVQRPRQEIIQDLASMVRELLIQFYKSTRYKPTRLIFYRDGVSEGQFRQVLYYELLAIREACISLEREYQPGITYIVVQKRHHTRLFCADRNERVGRSGNIPAGTTVDTDITHPYEFDFYLCSHAGIQGTSRPSHYHVLWDDNCFTADEFQLLTYQLCHTYVRCTRSVSIPAPAYYAHLVAFRARYHLVDKEHDSAEGSHVSGQSNGRDPQALAKAVQIHHDTLRTMYFA
;
A
#
# COMPACT_ATOMS: atom_id res chain seq x y z
N LEU A 1 17.39 24.07 -25.94
CA LEU A 1 16.26 24.89 -25.49
C LEU A 1 16.17 24.74 -23.98
N PHE A 2 16.63 25.75 -23.23
CA PHE A 2 16.50 25.78 -21.79
C PHE A 2 15.00 25.82 -21.45
N PHE A 3 14.50 24.84 -20.70
CA PHE A 3 13.16 24.88 -20.15
C PHE A 3 13.09 26.05 -19.17
N PHE A 4 12.50 27.17 -19.58
CA PHE A 4 12.04 28.17 -18.61
C PHE A 4 10.82 27.55 -17.93
N VAL A 5 11.06 26.77 -16.86
CA VAL A 5 9.99 26.25 -16.02
C VAL A 5 9.64 27.42 -15.08
N PRO A 6 8.48 28.08 -15.21
CA PRO A 6 8.03 29.01 -14.19
C PRO A 6 8.05 28.28 -12.83
N PRO A 7 8.24 29.00 -11.70
CA PRO A 7 8.22 28.36 -10.39
C PRO A 7 6.97 27.47 -10.28
N LEU A 8 7.19 26.16 -10.10
CA LEU A 8 6.12 25.15 -10.07
C LEU A 8 5.25 25.38 -8.83
N MET A 9 4.26 26.25 -8.99
CA MET A 9 3.16 26.38 -8.05
C MET A 9 2.17 25.26 -8.32
N LEU A 10 1.63 24.67 -7.24
CA LEU A 10 0.56 23.70 -7.34
C LEU A 10 -0.72 24.42 -7.79
N GLN A 11 -1.61 23.69 -8.46
CA GLN A 11 -2.82 24.25 -9.05
C GLN A 11 -3.71 24.89 -7.96
N PRO A 12 -4.04 26.19 -8.06
CA PRO A 12 -4.98 26.82 -7.14
C PRO A 12 -6.40 26.31 -7.39
N LEU A 13 -7.24 26.34 -6.35
CA LEU A 13 -8.65 25.98 -6.43
C LEU A 13 -9.40 26.91 -7.42
N PRO A 14 -9.99 26.38 -8.51
CA PRO A 14 -10.72 27.20 -9.50
C PRO A 14 -12.10 27.65 -9.01
N GLY A 15 -12.60 27.04 -7.94
CA GLY A 15 -13.93 27.25 -7.36
C GLY A 15 -14.42 25.98 -6.67
N TYR A 16 -15.61 26.05 -6.10
CA TYR A 16 -16.28 24.91 -5.44
C TYR A 16 -17.30 24.26 -6.36
N GLY A 17 -17.47 22.95 -6.25
CA GLY A 17 -18.51 22.24 -6.97
C GLY A 17 -19.90 22.53 -6.40
N THR A 18 -20.88 22.59 -7.28
CA THR A 18 -22.28 22.90 -7.00
C THR A 18 -23.22 21.75 -7.37
N MET A 19 -22.76 20.79 -8.19
CA MET A 19 -23.56 19.67 -8.65
C MET A 19 -23.74 18.58 -7.59
N GLY A 20 -24.92 17.96 -7.59
CA GLY A 20 -25.25 16.82 -6.72
C GLY A 20 -26.14 17.19 -5.54
N LYS A 21 -26.80 16.19 -4.95
CA LYS A 21 -27.69 16.40 -3.80
C LYS A 21 -26.84 16.67 -2.54
N PRO A 22 -27.11 17.72 -1.76
CA PRO A 22 -26.44 17.94 -0.48
C PRO A 22 -26.63 16.76 0.49
N ILE A 23 -25.59 16.44 1.26
CA ILE A 23 -25.58 15.43 2.31
C ILE A 23 -24.79 15.94 3.51
N LYS A 24 -25.34 15.82 4.73
CA LYS A 24 -24.63 16.20 5.96
C LYS A 24 -23.71 15.07 6.41
N LEU A 25 -22.44 15.39 6.61
CA LEU A 25 -21.39 14.44 6.94
C LEU A 25 -20.66 14.82 8.22
N LEU A 26 -20.05 13.81 8.83
CA LEU A 26 -19.04 13.97 9.88
C LEU A 26 -17.71 13.44 9.36
N ALA A 27 -16.65 14.23 9.52
CA ALA A 27 -15.29 13.84 9.21
C ALA A 27 -14.53 13.54 10.50
N ASN A 28 -13.65 12.53 10.48
CA ASN A 28 -12.74 12.24 11.60
C ASN A 28 -11.57 13.25 11.72
N CYS A 29 -11.89 14.52 11.52
CA CYS A 29 -11.04 15.68 11.64
C CYS A 29 -11.57 16.50 12.82
N PHE A 30 -10.67 16.87 13.73
CA PHE A 30 -10.99 17.58 14.96
C PHE A 30 -10.29 18.93 14.90
N GLN A 31 -11.03 20.01 15.08
CA GLN A 31 -10.49 21.36 14.97
C GLN A 31 -9.43 21.60 16.05
N VAL A 32 -8.31 22.19 15.64
CA VAL A 32 -7.23 22.63 16.53
C VAL A 32 -7.16 24.16 16.52
N ASP A 33 -7.40 24.76 17.68
CA ASP A 33 -7.19 26.19 17.90
C ASP A 33 -5.74 26.42 18.36
N ILE A 34 -5.03 27.25 17.60
CA ILE A 34 -3.59 27.52 17.75
C ILE A 34 -3.41 29.01 18.08
N PRO A 35 -2.61 29.38 19.09
CA PRO A 35 -2.33 30.77 19.40
C PRO A 35 -1.55 31.47 18.29
N LYS A 36 -1.77 32.78 18.12
CA LYS A 36 -0.98 33.62 17.21
C LYS A 36 0.31 34.05 17.89
N MET A 37 1.28 33.17 17.95
CA MET A 37 2.58 33.42 18.56
C MET A 37 3.73 32.82 17.74
N ASP A 38 4.95 33.22 18.08
CA ASP A 38 6.17 32.58 17.55
C ASP A 38 6.63 31.49 18.52
N VAL A 39 7.15 30.39 17.98
CA VAL A 39 7.76 29.30 18.77
C VAL A 39 9.23 29.15 18.42
N TYR A 40 10.04 28.77 19.40
CA TYR A 40 11.49 28.71 19.28
C TYR A 40 11.92 27.33 18.81
N LEU A 41 12.59 27.25 17.65
CA LEU A 41 13.17 26.02 17.13
C LEU A 41 14.64 25.90 17.53
N TYR A 42 14.99 24.75 18.09
CA TYR A 42 16.35 24.35 18.40
C TYR A 42 16.72 23.06 17.65
N GLU A 43 17.99 22.97 17.25
CA GLU A 43 18.61 21.74 16.76
C GLU A 43 19.25 21.00 17.95
N VAL A 44 18.93 19.71 18.07
CA VAL A 44 19.48 18.80 19.07
C VAL A 44 20.37 17.78 18.37
N ASP A 45 21.64 17.74 18.74
CA ASP A 45 22.58 16.70 18.33
C ASP A 45 22.89 15.77 19.50
N ILE A 46 22.77 14.45 19.29
CA ILE A 46 22.99 13.43 20.34
C ILE A 46 24.09 12.48 19.87
N LYS A 47 25.15 12.37 20.68
CA LYS A 47 26.26 11.45 20.47
C LYS A 47 26.25 10.34 21.53
N PRO A 48 26.45 9.06 21.15
CA PRO A 48 26.76 8.56 19.81
C PRO A 48 25.60 8.67 18.81
N GLU A 49 25.94 8.98 17.56
CA GLU A 49 24.97 9.09 16.47
C GLU A 49 24.34 7.72 16.16
N ARG A 50 23.11 7.73 15.61
CA ARG A 50 22.31 6.54 15.18
C ARG A 50 21.61 5.76 16.29
N CYS A 51 21.35 6.37 17.43
CA CYS A 51 20.43 5.79 18.41
C CYS A 51 18.98 5.72 17.86
N PRO A 52 18.19 4.70 18.25
CA PRO A 52 16.77 4.64 17.90
C PRO A 52 16.02 5.88 18.41
N ARG A 53 15.03 6.38 17.67
CA ARG A 53 14.22 7.57 18.05
C ARG A 53 13.69 7.50 19.49
N ARG A 54 13.28 6.31 19.95
CA ARG A 54 12.81 6.11 21.33
C ARG A 54 13.90 6.42 22.37
N VAL A 55 15.12 5.94 22.13
CA VAL A 55 16.27 6.23 23.00
C VAL A 55 16.58 7.72 22.98
N ASN A 56 16.53 8.37 21.81
CA ASN A 56 16.74 9.82 21.73
C ASN A 56 15.70 10.60 22.56
N ARG A 57 14.44 10.14 22.58
CA ARG A 57 13.39 10.75 23.42
C ARG A 57 13.65 10.54 24.91
N GLU A 58 14.04 9.33 25.31
CA GLU A 58 14.41 9.00 26.69
C GLU A 58 15.60 9.86 27.15
N VAL A 59 16.60 10.06 26.29
CA VAL A 59 17.76 10.95 26.55
C VAL A 59 17.32 12.40 26.73
N VAL A 60 16.49 12.94 25.82
CA VAL A 60 16.00 14.32 25.93
C VAL A 60 15.09 14.52 27.15
N ASP A 61 14.21 13.57 27.46
CA ASP A 61 13.35 13.63 28.65
C ASP A 61 14.18 13.62 29.95
N SER A 62 15.18 12.74 30.05
CA SER A 62 16.12 12.71 31.16
C SER A 62 16.91 14.01 31.30
N MET A 63 17.35 14.60 30.17
CA MET A 63 18.02 15.90 30.15
C MET A 63 17.10 17.02 30.67
N VAL A 64 15.85 17.06 30.22
CA VAL A 64 14.89 18.08 30.65
C VAL A 64 14.62 18.01 32.15
N GLN A 65 14.51 16.79 32.70
CA GLN A 65 14.33 16.57 34.14
C GLN A 65 15.58 16.93 34.95
N HIS A 66 16.75 16.49 34.50
CA HIS A 66 18.02 16.70 35.21
C HIS A 66 18.44 18.19 35.23
N PHE A 67 18.24 18.89 34.11
CA PHE A 67 18.59 20.30 33.97
C PHE A 67 17.38 21.23 34.11
N LYS A 68 16.34 20.79 34.84
CA LYS A 68 15.13 21.58 35.07
C LYS A 68 15.45 22.94 35.69
N VAL A 69 16.23 22.98 36.77
CA VAL A 69 16.51 24.23 37.50
C VAL A 69 17.41 25.17 36.70
N THR A 70 18.38 24.63 35.95
CA THR A 70 19.44 25.41 35.30
C THR A 70 19.07 25.91 33.91
N ILE A 71 18.31 25.12 33.14
CA ILE A 71 18.06 25.39 31.72
C ILE A 71 16.57 25.55 31.43
N PHE A 72 15.77 24.53 31.75
CA PHE A 72 14.40 24.43 31.24
C PHE A 72 13.40 25.24 32.09
N GLY A 73 13.66 25.43 33.38
CA GLY A 73 12.72 26.01 34.33
C GLY A 73 11.43 25.20 34.35
N ASP A 74 10.30 25.90 34.21
CA ASP A 74 8.98 25.28 34.08
C ASP A 74 8.58 24.95 32.62
N ARG A 75 9.45 25.26 31.65
CA ARG A 75 9.17 25.04 30.22
C ARG A 75 9.11 23.56 29.91
N LYS A 76 8.19 23.19 29.02
CA LYS A 76 8.00 21.81 28.57
C LYS A 76 8.33 21.65 27.09
N PRO A 77 9.62 21.44 26.74
CA PRO A 77 10.02 21.31 25.35
C PRO A 77 9.39 20.08 24.70
N VAL A 78 9.04 20.20 23.41
CA VAL A 78 8.58 19.08 22.60
C VAL A 78 9.64 18.71 21.56
N TYR A 79 9.85 17.42 21.37
CA TYR A 79 10.92 16.88 20.54
C TYR A 79 10.39 15.90 19.49
N ASP A 80 10.97 15.91 18.28
CA ASP A 80 10.62 15.01 17.17
C ASP A 80 11.28 13.62 17.26
N GLY A 81 12.18 13.41 18.21
CA GLY A 81 12.95 12.17 18.40
C GLY A 81 14.19 12.05 17.51
N LYS A 82 14.53 13.10 16.76
CA LYS A 82 15.69 13.16 15.87
C LYS A 82 16.59 14.37 16.11
N ARG A 83 16.10 15.57 15.80
CA ARG A 83 16.89 16.82 15.78
C ARG A 83 16.10 18.06 16.13
N SER A 84 14.78 18.07 15.95
CA SER A 84 13.98 19.29 16.12
C SER A 84 13.36 19.33 17.50
N LEU A 85 13.71 20.34 18.29
CA LEU A 85 13.11 20.63 19.60
C LEU A 85 12.44 22.01 19.57
N TYR A 86 11.24 22.13 20.11
CA TYR A 86 10.48 23.37 20.15
C TYR A 86 10.14 23.75 21.58
N THR A 87 10.14 25.06 21.88
CA THR A 87 9.64 25.62 23.14
C THR A 87 8.73 26.81 22.88
N ALA A 88 7.77 27.04 23.78
CA ALA A 88 6.89 28.22 23.76
C ALA A 88 7.64 29.50 24.17
N HIS A 89 8.67 29.37 24.99
CA HIS A 89 9.49 30.47 25.51
C HIS A 89 10.98 30.21 25.27
N PRO A 90 11.83 31.24 25.15
CA PRO A 90 13.24 31.06 24.84
C PRO A 90 13.97 30.28 25.95
N LEU A 91 14.95 29.47 25.55
CA LEU A 91 15.92 28.80 26.41
C LEU A 91 17.22 29.63 26.47
N PRO A 92 18.00 29.54 27.57
CA PRO A 92 19.37 30.05 27.58
C PRO A 92 20.21 29.33 26.50
N VAL A 93 21.03 30.08 25.77
CA VAL A 93 21.65 29.65 24.49
C VAL A 93 22.82 28.66 24.68
N ASP A 94 22.98 27.76 23.70
CA ASP A 94 24.07 26.81 23.46
C ASP A 94 24.55 25.98 24.66
N LEU A 95 24.09 24.72 24.70
CA LEU A 95 24.27 23.84 25.85
C LEU A 95 24.88 22.51 25.42
N ASP A 96 25.99 22.13 26.05
CA ASP A 96 26.63 20.82 25.91
C ASP A 96 26.45 20.04 27.23
N VAL A 97 25.67 18.96 27.18
CA VAL A 97 25.30 18.17 28.36
C VAL A 97 25.82 16.75 28.23
N THR A 98 26.36 16.20 29.31
CA THR A 98 26.71 14.77 29.40
C THR A 98 25.76 14.06 30.38
N LEU A 99 24.97 13.11 29.89
CA LEU A 99 24.07 12.31 30.72
C LEU A 99 24.67 10.93 31.05
N PRO A 100 24.59 10.45 32.30
CA PRO A 100 24.91 9.07 32.65
C PRO A 100 23.87 8.13 32.01
N GLY A 101 24.30 6.97 31.53
CA GLY A 101 23.41 6.03 30.84
C GLY A 101 22.73 5.06 31.80
N GLU A 102 21.44 4.78 31.61
CA GLU A 102 20.73 3.78 32.41
C GLU A 102 21.09 2.32 32.03
N GLY A 103 21.20 1.46 33.05
CA GLY A 103 21.19 -0.01 32.88
C GLY A 103 22.52 -0.75 33.07
N GLY A 104 23.29 -0.44 34.12
CA GLY A 104 24.43 -1.26 34.57
C GLY A 104 25.69 -1.21 33.69
N LYS A 105 25.68 -0.38 32.63
CA LYS A 105 26.87 0.10 31.93
C LYS A 105 26.62 1.57 31.59
N ASP A 106 27.36 2.47 32.23
CA ASP A 106 27.30 3.89 31.93
C ASP A 106 27.49 4.11 30.43
N ARG A 107 26.45 4.60 29.76
CA ARG A 107 26.53 5.09 28.38
C ARG A 107 26.46 6.61 28.43
N PRO A 108 27.61 7.31 28.45
CA PRO A 108 27.59 8.76 28.41
C PRO A 108 27.00 9.21 27.07
N PHE A 109 25.94 10.03 27.13
CA PHE A 109 25.42 10.72 25.97
C PHE A 109 25.89 12.17 26.01
N LYS A 110 26.51 12.65 24.93
CA LYS A 110 26.78 14.08 24.75
C LYS A 110 25.64 14.67 23.92
N VAL A 111 24.93 15.64 24.49
CA VAL A 111 23.80 16.31 23.84
C VAL A 111 24.16 17.78 23.65
N SER A 112 24.02 18.29 22.43
CA SER A 112 24.14 19.73 22.14
C SER A 112 22.81 20.31 21.68
N ILE A 113 22.42 21.46 22.22
CA ILE A 113 21.21 22.21 21.83
C ILE A 113 21.62 23.56 21.28
N LYS A 114 21.18 23.90 20.06
CA LYS A 114 21.48 25.18 19.40
C LYS A 114 20.22 25.85 18.90
N PHE A 115 20.09 27.16 19.12
CA PHE A 115 18.97 27.92 18.55
C PHE A 115 19.10 28.02 17.02
N VAL A 116 17.99 27.84 16.30
CA VAL A 116 17.96 27.86 14.84
C VAL A 116 17.17 29.05 14.33
N SER A 117 15.90 29.15 14.71
CA SER A 117 14.99 30.18 14.19
C SER A 117 13.71 30.27 15.02
N LEU A 118 12.94 31.34 14.79
CA LEU A 118 11.55 31.43 15.21
C LEU A 118 10.65 30.83 14.13
N VAL A 119 9.64 30.06 14.55
CA VAL A 119 8.60 29.53 13.68
C VAL A 119 7.30 30.26 14.01
N SER A 120 6.77 31.01 13.04
CA SER A 120 5.60 31.85 13.27
C SER A 120 4.29 31.12 13.01
N TRP A 121 3.47 30.95 14.06
CA TRP A 121 2.08 30.51 13.90
C TRP A 121 1.15 31.66 13.50
N HIS A 122 1.58 32.91 13.65
CA HIS A 122 0.86 34.03 13.06
C HIS A 122 0.75 33.88 11.53
N MET A 123 1.88 33.63 10.87
CA MET A 123 1.94 33.42 9.42
C MET A 123 1.11 32.20 8.98
N LEU A 124 1.07 31.14 9.80
CA LEU A 124 0.21 29.98 9.53
C LEU A 124 -1.27 30.38 9.46
N HIS A 125 -1.75 31.21 10.39
CA HIS A 125 -3.13 31.72 10.36
C HIS A 125 -3.43 32.55 9.11
N GLU A 126 -2.49 33.37 8.66
CA GLU A 126 -2.71 34.17 7.45
C GLU A 126 -2.83 33.31 6.18
N VAL A 127 -2.00 32.26 6.08
CA VAL A 127 -2.07 31.28 4.98
C VAL A 127 -3.39 30.50 5.02
N LEU A 128 -3.83 30.05 6.20
CA LEU A 128 -5.09 29.31 6.36
C LEU A 128 -6.33 30.15 6.02
N THR A 129 -6.25 31.47 6.21
CA THR A 129 -7.33 32.42 5.91
C THR A 129 -7.23 33.03 4.51
N GLY A 130 -6.24 32.61 3.70
CA GLY A 130 -6.04 33.09 2.34
C GLY A 130 -5.62 34.56 2.23
N ARG A 131 -5.15 35.18 3.33
CA ARG A 131 -4.70 36.59 3.35
C ARG A 131 -3.33 36.78 2.74
N THR A 132 -2.51 35.74 2.79
CA THR A 132 -1.14 35.74 2.27
C THR A 132 -0.98 34.53 1.36
N MET A 133 -0.41 34.75 0.17
CA MET A 133 -0.05 33.63 -0.70
C MET A 133 1.07 32.82 -0.02
N PRO A 134 1.08 31.49 -0.15
CA PRO A 134 2.18 30.69 0.36
C PRO A 134 3.47 31.16 -0.30
N GLU A 135 4.53 31.37 0.49
CA GLU A 135 5.86 31.51 -0.11
C GLU A 135 6.13 30.28 -0.98
N PRO A 136 6.76 30.45 -2.17
CA PRO A 136 7.32 29.32 -2.88
C PRO A 136 8.20 28.52 -1.90
N ILE A 137 7.85 27.26 -1.62
CA ILE A 137 8.68 26.46 -0.72
C ILE A 137 10.08 26.38 -1.33
N ASP A 138 11.00 27.05 -0.65
CA ASP A 138 12.42 26.87 -0.81
C ASP A 138 12.76 25.45 -0.40
N LEU A 139 13.16 24.62 -1.37
CA LEU A 139 13.54 23.22 -1.11
C LEU A 139 14.76 23.13 -0.19
N ASP A 140 15.51 24.22 -0.04
CA ASP A 140 16.66 24.31 0.87
C ASP A 140 16.22 24.66 2.31
N LYS A 141 15.00 25.16 2.53
CA LYS A 141 14.47 25.39 3.89
C LYS A 141 14.17 24.05 4.59
N PRO A 142 14.74 23.78 5.78
CA PRO A 142 14.46 22.55 6.53
C PRO A 142 12.99 22.41 6.91
N ILE A 143 12.42 21.21 6.82
CA ILE A 143 11.02 20.94 7.17
C ILE A 143 10.67 21.32 8.63
N SER A 144 11.68 21.38 9.51
CA SER A 144 11.54 21.82 10.90
C SER A 144 11.15 23.29 11.05
N THR A 145 11.41 24.12 10.03
CA THR A 145 10.98 25.52 10.01
C THR A 145 9.52 25.68 9.58
N ASN A 146 8.87 24.60 9.11
CA ASN A 146 7.47 24.64 8.70
C ASN A 146 6.54 24.74 9.94
N PRO A 147 5.67 25.77 10.02
CA PRO A 147 4.72 25.93 11.13
C PRO A 147 3.85 24.70 11.40
N VAL A 148 3.39 24.00 10.35
CA VAL A 148 2.57 22.78 10.47
C VAL A 148 3.36 21.64 11.11
N HIS A 149 4.66 21.54 10.83
CA HIS A 149 5.52 20.52 11.43
C HIS A 149 5.68 20.76 12.93
N ALA A 150 5.85 22.01 13.38
CA ALA A 150 5.89 22.35 14.81
C ALA A 150 4.59 21.92 15.53
N VAL A 151 3.42 22.20 14.94
CA VAL A 151 2.11 21.77 15.48
C VAL A 151 2.01 20.24 15.57
N ASP A 152 2.45 19.52 14.53
CA ASP A 152 2.47 18.04 14.53
C ASP A 152 3.40 17.48 15.61
N VAL A 153 4.57 18.09 15.86
CA VAL A 153 5.50 17.66 16.92
C VAL A 153 4.91 17.86 18.31
N VAL A 154 4.25 19.01 18.57
CA VAL A 154 3.56 19.28 19.85
C VAL A 154 2.54 18.19 20.14
N LEU A 155 1.59 17.98 19.23
CA LEU A 155 0.48 17.04 19.45
C LEU A 155 0.94 15.56 19.49
N ARG A 156 2.12 15.23 18.94
CA ARG A 156 2.66 13.87 18.96
C ARG A 156 3.60 13.59 20.12
N HIS A 157 4.03 14.59 20.87
CA HIS A 157 5.13 14.42 21.83
C HIS A 157 4.81 13.37 22.89
N LEU A 158 3.72 13.56 23.63
CA LEU A 158 3.30 12.63 24.69
C LEU A 158 2.89 11.24 24.15
N PRO A 159 2.07 11.11 23.08
CA PRO A 159 1.79 9.81 22.47
C PRO A 159 3.05 9.06 22.04
N SER A 160 4.10 9.76 21.60
CA SER A 160 5.35 9.14 21.17
C SER A 160 6.19 8.57 22.31
N MET A 161 5.93 9.00 23.55
CA MET A 161 6.57 8.48 24.76
C MET A 161 5.74 7.37 25.40
N ARG A 162 4.41 7.50 25.39
CA ARG A 162 3.48 6.53 26.02
C ARG A 162 3.26 5.27 25.18
N TYR A 163 3.19 5.40 23.86
CA TYR A 163 2.83 4.30 22.95
C TYR A 163 4.02 3.87 22.09
N THR A 164 3.85 2.80 21.32
CA THR A 164 4.82 2.37 20.30
C THR A 164 4.55 3.10 18.98
N PRO A 165 5.41 4.04 18.55
CA PRO A 165 5.18 4.80 17.32
C PRO A 165 5.53 3.97 16.09
N VAL A 166 4.63 3.95 15.12
CA VAL A 166 4.79 3.28 13.83
C VAL A 166 4.32 4.23 12.73
N GLY A 167 5.28 4.88 12.07
CA GLY A 167 4.97 5.92 11.09
C GLY A 167 4.24 7.09 11.76
N ARG A 168 3.02 7.38 11.32
CA ARG A 168 2.14 8.40 11.90
C ARG A 168 1.11 7.84 12.90
N SER A 169 1.20 6.56 13.25
CA SER A 169 0.29 5.89 14.18
C SER A 169 0.98 5.46 15.47
N PHE A 170 0.17 5.27 16.52
CA PHE A 170 0.59 4.87 17.86
C PHE A 170 -0.15 3.60 18.27
N PHE A 171 0.57 2.61 18.79
CA PHE A 171 0.03 1.30 19.14
C PHE A 171 0.39 0.91 20.58
N SER A 172 -0.51 0.19 21.24
CA SER A 172 -0.31 -0.37 22.58
C SER A 172 -0.50 -1.88 22.57
N SER A 173 0.06 -2.55 23.58
CA SER A 173 -0.21 -3.95 23.82
C SER A 173 -1.71 -4.16 24.09
N PRO A 174 -2.29 -5.29 23.69
CA PRO A 174 -3.63 -5.68 24.11
C PRO A 174 -3.73 -5.75 25.64
N GLU A 175 -4.75 -5.12 26.22
CA GLU A 175 -5.08 -5.19 27.65
C GLU A 175 -6.50 -5.75 27.76
N GLY A 176 -6.65 -6.97 28.30
CA GLY A 176 -7.96 -7.62 28.48
C GLY A 176 -8.57 -8.24 27.22
N TYR A 177 -7.84 -8.33 26.10
CA TYR A 177 -8.25 -9.04 24.89
C TYR A 177 -7.03 -9.69 24.20
N ASP A 178 -7.22 -10.84 23.55
CA ASP A 178 -6.17 -11.49 22.74
C ASP A 178 -6.68 -11.77 21.32
N HIS A 179 -5.88 -11.38 20.33
CA HIS A 179 -6.15 -11.59 18.91
C HIS A 179 -4.93 -12.23 18.25
N PRO A 180 -4.69 -13.53 18.50
CA PRO A 180 -3.58 -14.24 17.91
C PRO A 180 -3.81 -14.42 16.40
N LEU A 181 -2.76 -14.17 15.62
CA LEU A 181 -2.74 -14.44 14.19
C LEU A 181 -2.14 -15.81 13.86
N GLY A 182 -1.45 -16.42 14.83
CA GLY A 182 -0.61 -17.62 14.64
C GLY A 182 0.77 -17.27 14.05
N GLY A 183 1.72 -18.21 14.10
CA GLY A 183 3.11 -17.97 13.67
C GLY A 183 3.85 -16.95 14.54
N GLY A 184 3.50 -16.86 15.82
CA GLY A 184 4.10 -15.98 16.81
C GLY A 184 3.68 -14.50 16.70
N ARG A 185 2.53 -14.24 16.06
CA ARG A 185 2.03 -12.90 15.74
C ARG A 185 0.67 -12.65 16.38
N GLU A 186 0.38 -11.39 16.64
CA GLU A 186 -0.87 -10.91 17.24
C GLU A 186 -1.25 -9.54 16.65
N VAL A 187 -2.51 -9.13 16.85
CA VAL A 187 -3.01 -7.81 16.44
C VAL A 187 -2.87 -6.82 17.60
N TRP A 188 -2.21 -5.69 17.36
CA TRP A 188 -2.27 -4.54 18.25
C TRP A 188 -3.18 -3.48 17.65
N PHE A 189 -4.07 -2.93 18.48
CA PHE A 189 -4.87 -1.76 18.15
C PHE A 189 -4.14 -0.49 18.56
N GLY A 190 -4.57 0.60 17.97
CA GLY A 190 -3.97 1.91 18.14
C GLY A 190 -4.70 2.94 17.31
N PHE A 191 -4.04 4.06 17.09
CA PHE A 191 -4.63 5.16 16.34
C PHE A 191 -3.61 5.84 15.45
N HIS A 192 -4.07 6.26 14.29
CA HIS A 192 -3.38 7.22 13.45
C HIS A 192 -3.68 8.62 13.95
N GLN A 193 -2.65 9.47 13.90
CA GLN A 193 -2.75 10.88 14.17
C GLN A 193 -1.99 11.65 13.09
N SER A 194 -2.57 12.71 12.57
CA SER A 194 -1.84 13.68 11.76
C SER A 194 -2.51 15.03 11.79
N VAL A 195 -1.72 16.08 11.82
CA VAL A 195 -2.19 17.46 11.67
C VAL A 195 -2.21 17.82 10.19
N ARG A 196 -3.26 18.52 9.75
CA ARG A 196 -3.39 19.01 8.38
C ARG A 196 -3.92 20.45 8.36
N PRO A 197 -3.38 21.31 7.48
CA PRO A 197 -4.06 22.54 7.14
C PRO A 197 -5.37 22.19 6.41
N ALA A 198 -6.45 22.86 6.78
CA ALA A 198 -7.71 22.81 6.08
C ALA A 198 -8.23 24.24 5.89
N MET A 199 -9.37 24.39 5.23
CA MET A 199 -9.97 25.72 5.06
C MET A 199 -10.16 26.39 6.43
N TRP A 200 -9.56 27.58 6.59
CA TRP A 200 -9.66 28.46 7.75
C TRP A 200 -8.99 27.99 9.04
N LYS A 201 -8.68 26.69 9.22
CA LYS A 201 -8.21 26.13 10.50
C LYS A 201 -7.29 24.93 10.32
N MET A 202 -6.57 24.60 11.39
CA MET A 202 -5.83 23.34 11.48
C MET A 202 -6.74 22.21 11.96
N MET A 203 -6.58 21.05 11.34
CA MET A 203 -7.36 19.85 11.62
C MET A 203 -6.48 18.72 12.13
N LEU A 204 -6.82 18.16 13.27
CA LEU A 204 -6.26 16.91 13.79
C LEU A 204 -7.06 15.74 13.21
N ASN A 205 -6.47 14.99 12.29
CA ASN A 205 -7.07 13.78 11.74
C ASN A 205 -6.73 12.57 12.62
N ILE A 206 -7.76 11.93 13.19
CA ILE A 206 -7.64 10.76 14.06
C ILE A 206 -8.39 9.59 13.47
N ASP A 207 -7.75 8.42 13.34
CA ASP A 207 -8.41 7.20 12.84
C ASP A 207 -7.95 5.99 13.64
N VAL A 208 -8.86 5.09 13.99
CA VAL A 208 -8.48 3.82 14.62
C VAL A 208 -7.71 2.94 13.64
N SER A 209 -6.66 2.29 14.14
CA SER A 209 -5.75 1.48 13.34
C SER A 209 -5.42 0.19 14.05
N ALA A 210 -5.08 -0.83 13.26
CA ALA A 210 -4.61 -2.11 13.75
C ALA A 210 -3.47 -2.62 12.88
N THR A 211 -2.44 -3.19 13.49
CA THR A 211 -1.32 -3.79 12.76
C THR A 211 -0.80 -5.02 13.50
N ALA A 212 -0.13 -5.91 12.77
CA ALA A 212 0.47 -7.10 13.34
C ALA A 212 1.76 -6.78 14.11
N PHE A 213 1.90 -7.34 15.31
CA PHE A 213 3.10 -7.35 16.14
C PHE A 213 3.52 -8.79 16.42
N TYR A 214 4.79 -8.98 16.78
CA TYR A 214 5.27 -10.24 17.32
C TYR A 214 4.92 -10.31 18.81
N LYS A 215 4.35 -11.45 19.23
CA LYS A 215 4.03 -11.71 20.64
C LYS A 215 5.30 -11.65 21.49
N ALA A 216 5.19 -11.07 22.67
CA ALA A 216 6.24 -11.16 23.69
C ALA A 216 6.16 -12.53 24.38
N GLN A 217 6.97 -13.48 23.93
CA GLN A 217 6.93 -14.88 24.38
C GLN A 217 8.31 -15.53 24.33
N GLN A 218 8.43 -16.72 24.93
CA GLN A 218 9.66 -17.53 24.83
C GLN A 218 9.95 -17.91 23.37
N VAL A 219 11.23 -17.91 22.98
CA VAL A 219 11.63 -18.25 21.61
C VAL A 219 11.24 -19.69 21.25
N ILE A 220 11.23 -20.61 22.23
CA ILE A 220 10.73 -21.98 22.05
C ILE A 220 9.27 -21.97 21.59
N GLN A 221 8.40 -21.23 22.30
CA GLN A 221 6.98 -21.11 21.94
C GLN A 221 6.78 -20.44 20.57
N PHE A 222 7.58 -19.40 20.28
CA PHE A 222 7.59 -18.76 18.97
C PHE A 222 7.97 -19.77 17.85
N MET A 223 8.98 -20.61 18.07
CA MET A 223 9.36 -21.67 17.13
C MET A 223 8.21 -22.67 16.93
N CYS A 224 7.55 -23.11 18.00
CA CYS A 224 6.40 -24.01 17.93
C CYS A 224 5.26 -23.42 17.09
N GLU A 225 4.89 -22.15 17.32
CA GLU A 225 3.87 -21.48 16.51
C GLU A 225 4.26 -21.33 15.02
N VAL A 226 5.54 -21.14 14.71
CA VAL A 226 6.03 -20.99 13.32
C VAL A 226 6.08 -22.33 12.57
N LEU A 227 6.43 -23.40 13.28
CA LEU A 227 6.60 -24.73 12.73
C LEU A 227 5.34 -25.61 12.87
N ASP A 228 4.27 -25.07 13.46
CA ASP A 228 3.02 -25.78 13.74
C ASP A 228 3.27 -27.03 14.63
N ILE A 229 4.16 -26.91 15.61
CA ILE A 229 4.47 -27.95 16.59
C ILE A 229 3.58 -27.76 17.81
N HIS A 230 2.76 -28.76 18.16
CA HIS A 230 1.84 -28.69 19.30
C HIS A 230 2.54 -28.84 20.64
N ASN A 231 3.51 -29.76 20.73
CA ASN A 231 4.24 -30.05 21.94
C ASN A 231 5.74 -30.20 21.62
N ILE A 232 6.58 -29.39 22.26
CA ILE A 232 8.03 -29.43 22.03
C ILE A 232 8.67 -30.69 22.63
N ASP A 233 8.08 -31.24 23.69
CA ASP A 233 8.63 -32.41 24.39
C ASP A 233 8.42 -33.69 23.56
N GLU A 234 7.50 -33.67 22.60
CA GLU A 234 7.30 -34.74 21.59
C GLU A 234 8.31 -34.68 20.43
N GLN A 235 9.20 -33.67 20.41
CA GLN A 235 10.21 -33.48 19.38
C GLN A 235 11.64 -33.64 19.92
N PRO A 236 12.05 -34.85 20.33
CA PRO A 236 13.39 -35.09 20.90
C PRO A 236 14.53 -35.05 19.87
N ARG A 237 14.22 -34.74 18.60
CA ARG A 237 15.17 -34.78 17.47
C ARG A 237 15.53 -33.36 17.02
N PRO A 238 16.74 -33.15 16.47
CA PRO A 238 17.09 -31.90 15.82
C PRO A 238 16.10 -31.51 14.71
N LEU A 239 15.96 -30.21 14.47
CA LEU A 239 15.13 -29.71 13.37
C LEU A 239 15.67 -30.19 12.01
N THR A 240 14.77 -30.59 11.11
CA THR A 240 15.11 -30.82 9.71
C THR A 240 15.63 -29.53 9.06
N ASP A 241 16.42 -29.63 8.00
CA ASP A 241 16.94 -28.43 7.32
C ASP A 241 15.79 -27.53 6.80
N SER A 242 14.68 -28.11 6.35
CA SER A 242 13.47 -27.36 5.96
C SER A 242 12.85 -26.58 7.13
N HIS A 243 12.66 -27.21 8.28
CA HIS A 243 12.14 -26.55 9.48
C HIS A 243 13.09 -25.47 9.98
N ARG A 244 14.39 -25.75 10.02
CA ARG A 244 15.41 -24.79 10.41
C ARG A 244 15.39 -23.56 9.50
N VAL A 245 15.30 -23.74 8.18
CA VAL A 245 15.22 -22.61 7.22
C VAL A 245 13.92 -21.83 7.39
N LYS A 246 12.77 -22.49 7.57
CA LYS A 246 11.48 -21.83 7.84
C LYS A 246 11.56 -20.97 9.11
N PHE A 247 12.07 -21.53 10.21
CA PHE A 247 12.28 -20.82 11.47
C PHE A 247 13.28 -19.66 11.33
N THR A 248 14.41 -19.88 10.66
CA THR A 248 15.43 -18.85 10.40
C THR A 248 14.83 -17.68 9.61
N LYS A 249 14.06 -17.98 8.56
CA LYS A 249 13.36 -16.96 7.75
C LYS A 249 12.42 -16.12 8.62
N GLU A 250 11.84 -16.67 9.69
CA GLU A 250 10.92 -15.96 10.58
C GLU A 250 11.61 -15.17 11.70
N ILE A 251 12.60 -15.74 12.39
CA ILE A 251 13.25 -15.09 13.54
C ILE A 251 14.40 -14.14 13.17
N LYS A 252 15.04 -14.31 12.00
CA LYS A 252 16.13 -13.43 11.57
C LYS A 252 15.66 -11.98 11.51
N GLY A 253 16.43 -11.10 12.14
CA GLY A 253 16.17 -9.67 12.27
C GLY A 253 15.35 -9.27 13.51
N LEU A 254 14.73 -10.21 14.23
CA LEU A 254 14.01 -9.90 15.47
C LEU A 254 14.96 -9.64 16.63
N LYS A 255 14.50 -8.84 17.60
CA LYS A 255 15.19 -8.63 18.88
C LYS A 255 14.72 -9.65 19.90
N VAL A 256 15.67 -10.22 20.62
CA VAL A 256 15.45 -11.13 21.75
C VAL A 256 16.08 -10.58 23.01
N GLU A 257 15.54 -10.90 24.17
CA GLU A 257 16.16 -10.63 25.47
C GLU A 257 16.50 -11.92 26.20
N VAL A 258 17.62 -11.91 26.92
CA VAL A 258 18.08 -13.06 27.67
C VAL A 258 17.44 -13.14 29.05
N THR A 259 17.20 -14.37 29.53
CA THR A 259 16.57 -14.65 30.83
C THR A 259 17.53 -15.24 31.87
N HIS A 260 18.73 -15.64 31.47
CA HIS A 260 19.68 -16.36 32.33
C HIS A 260 20.60 -15.45 33.18
N CYS A 261 20.52 -14.13 33.04
CA CYS A 261 21.39 -13.17 33.76
C CYS A 261 20.66 -12.42 34.90
N GLY A 262 19.70 -13.06 35.56
CA GLY A 262 18.95 -12.47 36.68
C GLY A 262 18.19 -11.21 36.27
N THR A 263 18.45 -10.09 36.95
CA THR A 263 17.82 -8.78 36.68
C THR A 263 18.31 -8.14 35.38
N MET A 264 19.47 -8.54 34.85
CA MET A 264 20.02 -7.99 33.62
C MET A 264 19.38 -8.63 32.37
N ARG A 265 18.35 -7.97 31.82
CA ARG A 265 17.68 -8.39 30.58
C ARG A 265 18.33 -7.81 29.33
N ARG A 266 19.52 -8.32 28.99
CA ARG A 266 20.25 -7.82 27.82
C ARG A 266 19.52 -8.16 26.52
N LYS A 267 19.36 -7.14 25.65
CA LYS A 267 18.69 -7.26 24.36
C LYS A 267 19.69 -7.46 23.22
N TYR A 268 19.37 -8.35 22.31
CA TYR A 268 20.17 -8.68 21.13
C TYR A 268 19.31 -8.75 19.88
N ARG A 269 19.90 -8.50 18.71
CA ARG A 269 19.23 -8.76 17.41
C ARG A 269 19.75 -10.07 16.83
N VAL A 270 18.83 -10.94 16.42
CA VAL A 270 19.14 -12.22 15.78
C VAL A 270 19.60 -11.97 14.35
N CYS A 271 20.78 -12.45 14.01
CA CYS A 271 21.34 -12.38 12.67
C CYS A 271 21.30 -13.74 11.95
N ASN A 272 21.33 -14.85 12.69
CA ASN A 272 21.22 -16.18 12.10
C ASN A 272 20.72 -17.24 13.10
N VAL A 273 20.50 -18.45 12.60
CA VAL A 273 20.24 -19.66 13.40
C VAL A 273 21.28 -20.71 13.02
N THR A 274 21.93 -21.32 14.01
CA THR A 274 23.02 -22.27 13.77
C THR A 274 22.51 -23.55 13.09
N ARG A 275 23.36 -24.18 12.27
CA ARG A 275 23.06 -25.51 11.71
C ARG A 275 23.22 -26.61 12.76
N ARG A 276 24.26 -26.49 13.59
CA ARG A 276 24.53 -27.45 14.67
C ARG A 276 23.64 -27.16 15.88
N PRO A 277 23.20 -28.19 16.63
CA PRO A 277 22.46 -28.04 17.88
C PRO A 277 23.34 -27.47 19.00
N ALA A 278 22.75 -26.96 20.07
CA ALA A 278 23.47 -26.35 21.20
C ALA A 278 24.49 -27.32 21.86
N SER A 279 24.22 -28.62 21.83
CA SER A 279 25.12 -29.68 22.29
C SER A 279 26.42 -29.79 21.48
N HIS A 280 26.41 -29.41 20.20
CA HIS A 280 27.54 -29.59 19.27
C HIS A 280 28.03 -28.27 18.65
N GLN A 281 27.30 -27.18 18.81
CA GLN A 281 27.72 -25.85 18.36
C GLN A 281 28.83 -25.37 19.29
N THR A 282 30.01 -25.11 18.72
CA THR A 282 31.17 -24.61 19.47
C THR A 282 31.45 -23.14 19.17
N PHE A 283 32.26 -22.54 20.03
CA PHE A 283 32.87 -21.23 19.81
C PHE A 283 34.23 -21.17 20.55
N PRO A 284 35.16 -20.32 20.07
CA PRO A 284 36.42 -20.12 20.75
C PRO A 284 36.19 -19.32 22.05
N LEU A 285 36.55 -19.92 23.19
CA LEU A 285 36.49 -19.31 24.51
C LEU A 285 37.91 -19.12 25.05
N GLN A 286 38.27 -17.87 25.36
CA GLN A 286 39.53 -17.57 26.04
C GLN A 286 39.36 -17.79 27.55
N LEU A 287 40.20 -18.64 28.13
CA LEU A 287 40.26 -18.93 29.55
C LEU A 287 41.09 -17.86 30.28
N GLU A 288 41.00 -17.80 31.61
CA GLU A 288 41.73 -16.83 32.45
C GLU A 288 43.25 -16.97 32.34
N ASN A 289 43.75 -18.16 32.00
CA ASN A 289 45.17 -18.43 31.74
C ASN A 289 45.64 -17.98 30.33
N GLY A 290 44.78 -17.29 29.57
CA GLY A 290 45.07 -16.80 28.22
C GLY A 290 44.89 -17.84 27.10
N GLN A 291 44.70 -19.12 27.40
CA GLN A 291 44.50 -20.19 26.42
C GLN A 291 43.11 -20.09 25.78
N THR A 292 43.03 -20.26 24.46
CA THR A 292 41.74 -20.36 23.75
C THR A 292 41.36 -21.82 23.55
N VAL A 293 40.17 -22.20 24.03
CA VAL A 293 39.63 -23.56 23.87
C VAL A 293 38.30 -23.50 23.11
N GLU A 294 38.06 -24.47 22.24
CA GLU A 294 36.75 -24.66 21.64
C GLU A 294 35.80 -25.25 22.68
N ARG A 295 34.72 -24.54 22.99
CA ARG A 295 33.72 -24.97 23.97
C ARG A 295 32.35 -25.04 23.33
N THR A 296 31.58 -26.08 23.65
CA THR A 296 30.18 -26.15 23.18
C THR A 296 29.31 -25.14 23.93
N VAL A 297 28.25 -24.67 23.29
CA VAL A 297 27.28 -23.77 23.92
C VAL A 297 26.65 -24.43 25.16
N ALA A 298 26.28 -25.71 25.07
CA ALA A 298 25.70 -26.43 26.21
C ALA A 298 26.67 -26.54 27.40
N GLN A 299 27.95 -26.86 27.17
CA GLN A 299 28.96 -26.93 28.23
C GLN A 299 29.20 -25.56 28.86
N TYR A 300 29.31 -24.51 28.05
CA TYR A 300 29.51 -23.15 28.55
C TYR A 300 28.37 -22.70 29.48
N PHE A 301 27.11 -22.97 29.11
CA PHE A 301 25.96 -22.59 29.96
C PHE A 301 25.90 -23.39 31.26
N ARG A 302 26.28 -24.67 31.24
CA ARG A 302 26.38 -25.50 32.43
C ARG A 302 27.47 -25.01 33.38
N GLU A 303 28.66 -24.70 32.86
CA GLU A 303 29.81 -24.29 33.69
C GLU A 303 29.69 -22.83 34.17
N LYS A 304 29.33 -21.88 33.29
CA LYS A 304 29.35 -20.45 33.62
C LYS A 304 28.12 -19.99 34.39
N TYR A 305 26.95 -20.56 34.10
CA TYR A 305 25.66 -20.11 34.66
C TYR A 305 24.96 -21.19 35.50
N ASN A 306 25.60 -22.34 35.73
CA ASN A 306 25.00 -23.50 36.40
C ASN A 306 23.63 -23.89 35.80
N LEU A 307 23.50 -23.77 34.47
CA LEU A 307 22.24 -23.96 33.75
C LEU A 307 22.33 -25.19 32.85
N GLN A 308 21.64 -26.26 33.23
CA GLN A 308 21.49 -27.45 32.39
C GLN A 308 20.36 -27.22 31.37
N LEU A 309 20.73 -27.27 30.09
CA LEU A 309 19.76 -27.04 29.01
C LEU A 309 18.73 -28.18 28.94
N LYS A 310 17.45 -27.83 28.80
CA LYS A 310 16.35 -28.78 28.60
C LYS A 310 16.31 -29.30 27.16
N TYR A 311 16.59 -28.43 26.19
CA TYR A 311 16.51 -28.71 24.75
C TYR A 311 17.88 -28.59 24.04
N PRO A 312 18.93 -29.33 24.46
CA PRO A 312 20.28 -29.20 23.88
C PRO A 312 20.39 -29.73 22.44
N HIS A 313 19.36 -30.41 21.93
CA HIS A 313 19.24 -30.88 20.55
C HIS A 313 18.70 -29.81 19.58
N LEU A 314 18.21 -28.67 20.09
CA LEU A 314 17.77 -27.54 19.28
C LEU A 314 18.95 -26.64 18.89
N PRO A 315 18.85 -25.87 17.78
CA PRO A 315 19.88 -24.94 17.36
C PRO A 315 20.01 -23.73 18.30
N CYS A 316 21.04 -22.91 18.10
CA CYS A 316 21.24 -21.64 18.79
C CYS A 316 20.86 -20.45 17.89
N LEU A 317 20.48 -19.34 18.51
CA LEU A 317 20.43 -18.04 17.85
C LEU A 317 21.82 -17.45 17.78
N GLN A 318 22.29 -17.09 16.59
CA GLN A 318 23.45 -16.21 16.43
C GLN A 318 22.96 -14.77 16.51
N VAL A 319 23.60 -13.97 17.35
CA VAL A 319 23.19 -12.59 17.62
C VAL A 319 24.33 -11.58 17.54
N GLY A 320 23.99 -10.31 17.28
CA GLY A 320 24.98 -9.25 17.18
C GLY A 320 25.61 -9.16 15.79
N GLN A 321 26.94 -9.15 15.71
CA GLN A 321 27.67 -9.09 14.46
C GLN A 321 27.77 -10.49 13.85
N GLU A 322 27.41 -10.65 12.57
CA GLU A 322 27.44 -11.97 11.88
C GLU A 322 28.84 -12.58 11.83
N GLN A 323 29.90 -11.76 11.86
CA GLN A 323 31.29 -12.21 11.89
C GLN A 323 31.74 -12.71 13.28
N LYS A 324 30.93 -12.51 14.32
CA LYS A 324 31.23 -12.93 15.70
C LYS A 324 30.45 -14.19 16.07
N HIS A 325 30.94 -14.86 17.11
CA HIS A 325 30.49 -16.17 17.55
C HIS A 325 29.61 -16.11 18.80
N THR A 326 28.69 -15.14 18.87
CA THR A 326 27.76 -15.03 20.01
C THR A 326 26.52 -15.86 19.76
N TYR A 327 26.43 -17.00 20.45
CA TYR A 327 25.34 -17.97 20.32
C TYR A 327 24.51 -18.05 21.61
N LEU A 328 23.20 -18.01 21.47
CA LEU A 328 22.25 -18.13 22.58
C LEU A 328 21.33 -19.35 22.37
N PRO A 329 21.21 -20.27 23.35
CA PRO A 329 20.18 -21.31 23.33
C PRO A 329 18.77 -20.71 23.23
N LEU A 330 17.85 -21.40 22.55
CA LEU A 330 16.49 -20.90 22.34
C LEU A 330 15.74 -20.70 23.68
N GLU A 331 15.93 -21.60 24.63
CA GLU A 331 15.24 -21.62 25.93
C GLU A 331 15.64 -20.49 26.88
N VAL A 332 16.75 -19.79 26.63
CA VAL A 332 17.19 -18.64 27.44
C VAL A 332 16.84 -17.29 26.80
N CYS A 333 15.96 -17.30 25.80
CA CYS A 333 15.59 -16.13 25.01
C CYS A 333 14.08 -15.90 24.98
N ASN A 334 13.67 -14.64 25.15
CA ASN A 334 12.31 -14.17 24.90
C ASN A 334 12.30 -13.21 23.70
N ILE A 335 11.25 -13.23 22.90
CA ILE A 335 10.98 -12.20 21.89
C ILE A 335 10.66 -10.89 22.61
N VAL A 336 11.40 -9.82 22.28
CA VAL A 336 11.16 -8.50 22.89
C VAL A 336 9.80 -7.95 22.44
N ALA A 337 9.03 -7.41 23.38
CA ALA A 337 7.72 -6.79 23.12
C ALA A 337 7.79 -5.57 22.17
N GLY A 338 6.64 -5.21 21.57
CA GLY A 338 6.51 -3.99 20.75
C GLY A 338 7.26 -4.04 19.42
N GLN A 339 7.55 -5.24 18.90
CA GLN A 339 8.17 -5.41 17.59
C GLN A 339 7.11 -5.60 16.50
N ARG A 340 6.92 -4.59 15.65
CA ARG A 340 6.00 -4.66 14.52
C ARG A 340 6.42 -5.76 13.53
N CYS A 341 5.44 -6.56 13.08
CA CYS A 341 5.63 -7.47 11.97
C CYS A 341 5.62 -6.68 10.64
N ILE A 342 6.78 -6.61 9.99
CA ILE A 342 6.95 -5.98 8.67
C ILE A 342 6.80 -7.00 7.52
N LYS A 343 6.92 -8.29 7.83
CA LYS A 343 6.79 -9.37 6.85
C LYS A 343 5.33 -9.48 6.41
N LYS A 344 5.14 -9.89 5.16
CA LYS A 344 3.79 -10.11 4.62
C LYS A 344 3.09 -11.21 5.44
N LEU A 345 1.87 -10.92 5.87
CA LEU A 345 1.01 -11.92 6.51
C LEU A 345 0.62 -13.02 5.52
N THR A 346 0.43 -14.23 6.03
CA THR A 346 -0.15 -15.33 5.23
C THR A 346 -1.61 -15.02 4.88
N ASP A 347 -2.18 -15.75 3.93
CA ASP A 347 -3.59 -15.53 3.53
C ASP A 347 -4.54 -15.80 4.72
N ASN A 348 -4.23 -16.80 5.55
CA ASN A 348 -4.98 -17.11 6.78
C ASN A 348 -4.84 -15.99 7.82
N GLN A 349 -3.61 -15.54 8.11
CA GLN A 349 -3.36 -14.41 9.03
C GLN A 349 -4.05 -13.14 8.56
N THR A 350 -4.04 -12.87 7.25
CA THR A 350 -4.72 -11.71 6.65
C THR A 350 -6.24 -11.81 6.84
N SER A 351 -6.83 -13.00 6.63
CA SER A 351 -8.25 -13.25 6.89
C SER A 351 -8.62 -13.02 8.36
N THR A 352 -7.83 -13.57 9.30
CA THR A 352 -8.02 -13.35 10.74
C THR A 352 -7.90 -11.88 11.12
N MET A 353 -6.88 -11.18 10.61
CA MET A 353 -6.70 -9.74 10.83
C MET A 353 -7.89 -8.93 10.31
N ILE A 354 -8.38 -9.22 9.10
CA ILE A 354 -9.56 -8.54 8.53
C ILE A 354 -10.79 -8.78 9.40
N LYS A 355 -11.02 -10.02 9.86
CA LYS A 355 -12.17 -10.34 10.73
C LYS A 355 -12.09 -9.63 12.07
N ALA A 356 -10.91 -9.57 12.69
CA ALA A 356 -10.71 -8.90 13.98
C ALA A 356 -10.91 -7.38 13.90
N THR A 357 -10.58 -6.77 12.76
CA THR A 357 -10.48 -5.31 12.60
C THR A 357 -11.59 -4.69 11.76
N ALA A 358 -12.41 -5.49 11.09
CA ALA A 358 -13.56 -4.98 10.35
C ALA A 358 -14.59 -4.38 11.32
N ARG A 359 -14.88 -3.10 11.14
CA ARG A 359 -15.87 -2.33 11.88
C ARG A 359 -16.78 -1.62 10.90
N SER A 360 -18.10 -1.61 11.17
CA SER A 360 -19.03 -0.83 10.37
C SER A 360 -18.68 0.67 10.45
N ALA A 361 -19.20 1.49 9.54
CA ALA A 361 -18.96 2.93 9.61
C ALA A 361 -19.46 3.56 10.93
N PRO A 362 -20.67 3.25 11.43
CA PRO A 362 -21.11 3.72 12.75
C PRO A 362 -20.24 3.25 13.91
N ASP A 363 -19.82 1.98 13.93
CA ASP A 363 -18.98 1.47 15.02
C ASP A 363 -17.61 2.16 15.04
N ARG A 364 -17.00 2.35 13.85
CA ARG A 364 -15.72 3.05 13.72
C ARG A 364 -15.85 4.52 14.13
N GLN A 365 -16.95 5.18 13.77
CA GLN A 365 -17.24 6.56 14.17
C GLN A 365 -17.25 6.68 15.71
N GLU A 366 -17.95 5.77 16.38
CA GLU A 366 -18.04 5.74 17.84
C GLU A 366 -16.69 5.40 18.49
N GLU A 367 -15.94 4.44 17.95
CA GLU A 367 -14.59 4.10 18.43
C GLU A 367 -13.65 5.31 18.34
N ILE A 368 -13.67 6.06 17.23
CA ILE A 368 -12.86 7.28 17.08
C ILE A 368 -13.30 8.36 18.06
N SER A 369 -14.61 8.59 18.20
CA SER A 369 -15.15 9.62 19.11
C SER A 369 -14.77 9.31 20.56
N ARG A 370 -14.90 8.04 20.98
CA ARG A 370 -14.47 7.58 22.30
C ARG A 370 -12.97 7.75 22.50
N LEU A 371 -12.16 7.41 21.49
CA LEU A 371 -10.71 7.57 21.54
C LEU A 371 -10.33 9.03 21.78
N VAL A 372 -10.89 9.98 21.04
CA VAL A 372 -10.56 11.41 21.20
C VAL A 372 -10.97 11.93 22.58
N ARG A 373 -12.17 11.60 23.05
CA ARG A 373 -12.61 11.94 24.42
C ARG A 373 -11.68 11.35 25.48
N SER A 374 -11.26 10.09 25.32
CA SER A 374 -10.36 9.41 26.26
C SER A 374 -8.92 9.92 26.22
N ALA A 375 -8.48 10.45 25.07
CA ALA A 375 -7.14 11.02 24.93
C ALA A 375 -7.00 12.31 25.74
N ASN A 376 -8.10 13.04 25.95
CA ASN A 376 -8.20 14.24 26.77
C ASN A 376 -7.02 15.21 26.51
N TYR A 377 -6.91 15.70 25.27
CA TYR A 377 -5.82 16.59 24.84
C TYR A 377 -5.71 17.86 25.70
N GLU A 378 -6.81 18.32 26.32
CA GLU A 378 -6.78 19.46 27.23
C GLU A 378 -5.99 19.20 28.51
N ALA A 379 -5.88 17.93 28.94
CA ALA A 379 -5.06 17.53 30.09
C ALA A 379 -3.61 17.19 29.72
N ASP A 380 -3.25 17.21 28.43
CA ASP A 380 -1.87 16.98 28.00
C ASP A 380 -0.99 18.19 28.37
N PRO A 381 0.03 18.02 29.24
CA PRO A 381 0.83 19.12 29.76
C PRO A 381 1.64 19.83 28.67
N PHE A 382 1.96 19.17 27.56
CA PHE A 382 2.66 19.77 26.43
C PHE A 382 1.71 20.54 25.52
N VAL A 383 0.47 20.07 25.37
CA VAL A 383 -0.58 20.81 24.63
C VAL A 383 -0.95 22.09 25.37
N GLN A 384 -1.04 22.04 26.70
CA GLN A 384 -1.26 23.20 27.56
C GLN A 384 -0.13 24.24 27.48
N GLU A 385 1.13 23.79 27.51
CA GLU A 385 2.32 24.67 27.39
C GLU A 385 2.24 25.55 26.14
N PHE A 386 1.85 24.96 25.00
CA PHE A 386 1.71 25.65 23.73
C PHE A 386 0.31 26.24 23.50
N GLN A 387 -0.55 26.23 24.52
CA GLN A 387 -1.89 26.85 24.53
C GLN A 387 -2.81 26.35 23.41
N PHE A 388 -2.67 25.08 23.02
CA PHE A 388 -3.53 24.46 22.03
C PHE A 388 -4.86 24.05 22.64
N ARG A 389 -5.94 24.17 21.86
CA ARG A 389 -7.23 23.54 22.19
C ARG A 389 -7.66 22.65 21.06
N VAL A 390 -8.05 21.42 21.38
CA VAL A 390 -8.50 20.43 20.41
C VAL A 390 -9.96 20.14 20.71
N ARG A 391 -10.85 20.39 19.75
CA ARG A 391 -12.25 20.02 19.88
C ARG A 391 -12.40 18.50 19.92
N ASP A 392 -13.31 17.99 20.74
CA ASP A 392 -13.57 16.55 20.91
C ASP A 392 -14.67 16.02 19.97
N GLU A 393 -15.33 16.91 19.24
CA GLU A 393 -16.34 16.60 18.23
C GLU A 393 -15.74 16.54 16.81
N MET A 394 -16.25 15.58 16.02
CA MET A 394 -15.92 15.47 14.61
C MET A 394 -16.39 16.70 13.84
N ALA A 395 -15.59 17.17 12.87
CA ALA A 395 -15.98 18.26 12.00
C ALA A 395 -17.24 17.91 11.20
N GLU A 396 -18.27 18.76 11.29
CA GLU A 396 -19.43 18.73 10.40
C GLU A 396 -19.04 19.29 9.03
N VAL A 397 -19.39 18.56 7.97
CA VAL A 397 -19.05 18.93 6.59
C VAL A 397 -20.28 18.71 5.73
N THR A 398 -20.55 19.62 4.81
CA THR A 398 -21.61 19.43 3.81
C THR A 398 -21.01 18.85 2.54
N GLY A 399 -21.30 17.58 2.28
CA GLY A 399 -20.94 16.93 1.03
C GLY A 399 -22.02 17.06 -0.04
N ARG A 400 -21.70 16.58 -1.24
CA ARG A 400 -22.65 16.44 -2.36
C ARG A 400 -22.62 15.01 -2.90
N VAL A 401 -23.78 14.42 -3.17
CA VAL A 401 -23.89 13.12 -3.85
C VAL A 401 -24.05 13.38 -5.34
N LEU A 402 -22.97 13.15 -6.09
CA LEU A 402 -22.96 13.34 -7.54
C LEU A 402 -23.92 12.34 -8.24
N PRO A 403 -24.55 12.76 -9.34
CA PRO A 403 -25.37 11.85 -10.14
C PRO A 403 -24.48 10.79 -10.82
N ALA A 404 -24.90 9.53 -10.75
CA ALA A 404 -24.22 8.45 -11.47
C ALA A 404 -24.49 8.56 -12.98
N PRO A 405 -23.50 8.27 -13.84
CA PRO A 405 -23.73 8.25 -15.28
C PRO A 405 -24.63 7.09 -15.68
N MET A 406 -25.40 7.29 -16.75
CA MET A 406 -26.03 6.17 -17.43
C MET A 406 -25.02 5.42 -18.30
N LEU A 407 -25.20 4.11 -18.41
CA LEU A 407 -24.31 3.20 -19.14
C LEU A 407 -25.06 2.56 -20.30
N GLN A 408 -24.56 2.77 -21.51
CA GLN A 408 -25.13 2.22 -22.73
C GLN A 408 -24.54 0.84 -23.04
N TYR A 409 -25.43 -0.13 -23.20
CA TYR A 409 -25.16 -1.50 -23.64
C TYR A 409 -25.54 -1.67 -25.13
N GLY A 410 -25.21 -2.83 -25.70
CA GLY A 410 -25.39 -3.13 -27.11
C GLY A 410 -26.56 -4.08 -27.38
N GLY A 411 -26.37 -4.94 -28.38
CA GLY A 411 -27.42 -5.81 -28.91
C GLY A 411 -28.48 -5.06 -29.70
N ARG A 412 -29.56 -5.77 -30.06
CA ARG A 412 -30.69 -5.18 -30.82
C ARG A 412 -31.40 -4.06 -30.04
N ASN A 413 -31.48 -4.19 -28.72
CA ASN A 413 -32.27 -3.30 -27.87
C ASN A 413 -31.49 -2.09 -27.34
N ARG A 414 -30.15 -2.05 -27.50
CA ARG A 414 -29.25 -0.97 -27.03
C ARG A 414 -29.63 -0.42 -25.65
N THR A 415 -29.79 -1.31 -24.68
CA THR A 415 -30.35 -0.98 -23.38
C THR A 415 -29.45 -0.03 -22.59
N VAL A 416 -30.06 0.78 -21.73
CA VAL A 416 -29.34 1.68 -20.82
C VAL A 416 -29.46 1.14 -19.40
N ALA A 417 -28.35 1.10 -18.68
CA ALA A 417 -28.32 0.80 -17.26
C ALA A 417 -28.15 2.10 -16.46
N THR A 418 -28.99 2.27 -15.45
CA THR A 418 -28.88 3.37 -14.48
C THR A 418 -28.33 2.79 -13.17
N PRO A 419 -27.08 3.13 -12.79
CA PRO A 419 -26.52 2.71 -11.52
C PRO A 419 -27.38 3.20 -10.35
N SER A 420 -27.66 2.30 -9.40
CA SER A 420 -28.32 2.62 -8.14
C SER A 420 -27.38 2.28 -6.99
N HIS A 421 -27.14 3.25 -6.10
CA HIS A 421 -26.16 3.13 -5.00
C HIS A 421 -24.81 2.56 -5.45
N GLY A 422 -24.31 2.96 -6.63
CA GLY A 422 -23.03 2.51 -7.19
C GLY A 422 -23.01 1.09 -7.78
N VAL A 423 -24.17 0.48 -8.04
CA VAL A 423 -24.28 -0.88 -8.59
C VAL A 423 -25.30 -0.93 -9.73
N TRP A 424 -25.04 -1.76 -10.73
CA TRP A 424 -26.00 -2.18 -11.73
C TRP A 424 -25.76 -3.67 -12.09
N ASP A 425 -26.57 -4.22 -12.99
CA ASP A 425 -26.38 -5.58 -13.49
C ASP A 425 -26.58 -5.69 -15.00
N MET A 426 -26.24 -6.86 -15.54
CA MET A 426 -26.39 -7.20 -16.96
C MET A 426 -27.67 -7.97 -17.29
N ARG A 427 -28.64 -8.10 -16.38
CA ARG A 427 -29.88 -8.83 -16.69
C ARG A 427 -30.62 -8.11 -17.80
N GLY A 428 -30.95 -8.84 -18.88
CA GLY A 428 -31.58 -8.31 -20.08
C GLY A 428 -30.68 -7.39 -20.93
N LYS A 429 -29.36 -7.41 -20.75
CA LYS A 429 -28.41 -6.52 -21.45
C LYS A 429 -27.31 -7.33 -22.13
N GLN A 430 -26.93 -6.90 -23.32
CA GLN A 430 -25.83 -7.47 -24.10
C GLN A 430 -24.68 -6.49 -24.20
N PHE A 431 -23.44 -6.97 -24.29
CA PHE A 431 -22.27 -6.13 -24.44
C PHE A 431 -22.41 -5.12 -25.58
N HIS A 432 -21.89 -3.91 -25.40
CA HIS A 432 -21.85 -2.88 -26.45
C HIS A 432 -21.23 -3.42 -27.74
N THR A 433 -20.08 -4.10 -27.61
CA THR A 433 -19.42 -4.82 -28.68
C THR A 433 -18.99 -6.18 -28.12
N GLY A 434 -19.83 -7.20 -28.32
CA GLY A 434 -19.56 -8.57 -27.91
C GLY A 434 -18.73 -9.32 -28.95
N VAL A 435 -17.70 -10.04 -28.51
CA VAL A 435 -16.87 -10.87 -29.38
C VAL A 435 -17.53 -12.23 -29.60
N GLU A 436 -17.55 -12.69 -30.85
CA GLU A 436 -17.92 -14.06 -31.20
C GLU A 436 -16.71 -14.98 -31.02
N ILE A 437 -16.86 -16.01 -30.18
CA ILE A 437 -15.77 -16.96 -29.86
C ILE A 437 -16.03 -18.27 -30.61
N LYS A 438 -15.22 -18.52 -31.65
CA LYS A 438 -15.30 -19.67 -32.55
C LYS A 438 -14.29 -20.75 -32.16
N MET A 439 -13.05 -20.36 -31.90
CA MET A 439 -11.95 -21.28 -31.62
C MET A 439 -11.39 -21.03 -30.23
N TRP A 440 -11.58 -21.99 -29.33
CA TRP A 440 -11.18 -21.88 -27.92
C TRP A 440 -10.84 -23.25 -27.32
N ALA A 441 -10.00 -23.25 -26.29
CA ALA A 441 -9.48 -24.46 -25.65
C ALA A 441 -9.63 -24.42 -24.12
N ILE A 442 -9.64 -25.61 -23.50
CA ILE A 442 -9.59 -25.81 -22.05
C ILE A 442 -8.32 -26.58 -21.67
N ALA A 443 -7.54 -26.03 -20.75
CA ALA A 443 -6.41 -26.70 -20.10
C ALA A 443 -6.70 -26.85 -18.60
N CYS A 444 -6.87 -28.09 -18.12
CA CYS A 444 -7.21 -28.35 -16.72
C CYS A 444 -5.99 -28.81 -15.91
N PHE A 445 -5.53 -27.99 -14.98
CA PHE A 445 -4.43 -28.31 -14.06
C PHE A 445 -4.92 -28.79 -12.69
N ALA A 446 -6.23 -28.93 -12.50
CA ALA A 446 -6.78 -29.64 -11.36
C ALA A 446 -6.74 -31.15 -11.63
N THR A 447 -6.65 -31.96 -10.58
CA THR A 447 -6.67 -33.42 -10.76
C THR A 447 -8.04 -33.87 -11.25
N GLN A 448 -8.09 -34.96 -12.02
CA GLN A 448 -9.36 -35.53 -12.51
C GLN A 448 -10.31 -35.94 -11.37
N ARG A 449 -9.77 -36.26 -10.19
CA ARG A 449 -10.56 -36.52 -8.97
C ARG A 449 -11.26 -35.26 -8.47
N GLN A 450 -10.59 -34.11 -8.52
CA GLN A 450 -11.15 -32.82 -8.09
C GLN A 450 -12.13 -32.24 -9.13
N CYS A 451 -11.86 -32.47 -10.42
CA CYS A 451 -12.68 -31.97 -11.51
C CYS A 451 -12.80 -33.05 -12.58
N ARG A 452 -13.95 -33.70 -12.66
CA ARG A 452 -14.23 -34.74 -13.67
C ARG A 452 -14.47 -34.11 -15.04
N GLU A 453 -14.27 -34.89 -16.09
CA GLU A 453 -14.41 -34.41 -17.47
C GLU A 453 -15.85 -34.02 -17.80
N GLU A 454 -16.83 -34.74 -17.26
CA GLU A 454 -18.25 -34.43 -17.37
C GLU A 454 -18.59 -33.03 -16.81
N ILE A 455 -17.98 -32.67 -15.68
CA ILE A 455 -18.17 -31.35 -15.06
C ILE A 455 -17.61 -30.25 -15.98
N LEU A 456 -16.45 -30.49 -16.59
CA LEU A 456 -15.84 -29.52 -17.51
C LEU A 456 -16.68 -29.33 -18.78
N LYS A 457 -17.07 -30.43 -19.43
CA LYS A 457 -17.72 -30.42 -20.74
C LYS A 457 -19.21 -30.09 -20.69
N TYR A 458 -19.93 -30.61 -19.71
CA TYR A 458 -21.41 -30.52 -19.70
C TYR A 458 -21.96 -29.59 -18.62
N VAL A 459 -21.23 -29.36 -17.51
CA VAL A 459 -21.72 -28.46 -16.45
C VAL A 459 -21.17 -27.05 -16.64
N PHE A 460 -19.84 -26.90 -16.60
CA PHE A 460 -19.21 -25.60 -16.67
C PHE A 460 -19.33 -24.96 -18.05
N THR A 461 -18.98 -25.72 -19.11
CA THR A 461 -18.98 -25.20 -20.48
C THR A 461 -20.38 -24.81 -20.94
N ASP A 462 -21.41 -25.63 -20.74
CA ASP A 462 -22.75 -25.30 -21.20
C ASP A 462 -23.36 -24.12 -20.45
N GLN A 463 -23.15 -24.02 -19.13
CA GLN A 463 -23.56 -22.85 -18.36
C GLN A 463 -22.81 -21.58 -18.79
N LEU A 464 -21.50 -21.68 -19.05
CA LEU A 464 -20.72 -20.55 -19.54
C LEU A 464 -21.21 -20.10 -20.91
N ARG A 465 -21.45 -21.03 -21.85
CA ARG A 465 -21.97 -20.74 -23.20
C ARG A 465 -23.36 -20.09 -23.15
N LYS A 466 -24.24 -20.56 -22.26
CA LYS A 466 -25.56 -19.95 -22.04
C LYS A 466 -25.42 -18.50 -21.60
N ILE A 467 -24.68 -18.26 -20.51
CA ILE A 467 -24.49 -16.92 -19.95
C ILE A 467 -23.76 -15.99 -20.93
N SER A 468 -22.79 -16.52 -21.69
CA SER A 468 -22.06 -15.73 -22.67
C SER A 468 -22.96 -15.31 -23.84
N LYS A 469 -23.83 -16.20 -24.32
CA LYS A 469 -24.83 -15.90 -25.35
C LYS A 469 -25.83 -14.84 -24.86
N ASP A 470 -26.33 -14.97 -23.64
CA ASP A 470 -27.24 -13.99 -23.03
C ASP A 470 -26.59 -12.61 -22.91
N ALA A 471 -25.28 -12.56 -22.62
CA ALA A 471 -24.48 -11.34 -22.59
C ALA A 471 -24.06 -10.81 -23.97
N GLY A 472 -24.42 -11.47 -25.08
CA GLY A 472 -24.05 -11.05 -26.44
C GLY A 472 -22.60 -11.37 -26.84
N MET A 473 -21.92 -12.28 -26.14
CA MET A 473 -20.60 -12.83 -26.47
C MET A 473 -20.74 -14.34 -26.75
N PRO A 474 -21.31 -14.73 -27.91
CA PRO A 474 -21.62 -16.12 -28.17
C PRO A 474 -20.35 -16.97 -28.27
N ILE A 475 -20.30 -18.05 -27.47
CA ILE A 475 -19.29 -19.10 -27.59
C ILE A 475 -19.87 -20.22 -28.46
N GLN A 476 -19.33 -20.36 -29.67
CA GLN A 476 -19.77 -21.35 -30.65
C GLN A 476 -19.12 -22.70 -30.38
N GLY A 477 -19.92 -23.75 -30.52
CA GLY A 477 -19.46 -25.14 -30.39
C GLY A 477 -18.88 -25.51 -29.03
N GLN A 478 -18.29 -26.70 -29.00
CA GLN A 478 -17.46 -27.22 -27.92
C GLN A 478 -16.00 -26.76 -28.09
N PRO A 479 -15.15 -26.78 -27.04
CA PRO A 479 -13.76 -26.37 -27.19
C PRO A 479 -13.02 -27.29 -28.17
N CYS A 480 -12.13 -26.72 -28.99
CA CYS A 480 -11.33 -27.48 -29.97
C CYS A 480 -10.30 -28.39 -29.30
N PHE A 481 -9.99 -28.14 -28.02
CA PHE A 481 -9.08 -28.92 -27.19
C PHE A 481 -9.54 -28.89 -25.72
N CYS A 482 -9.54 -30.04 -25.06
CA CYS A 482 -9.82 -30.15 -23.62
C CYS A 482 -8.98 -31.28 -23.02
N LYS A 483 -7.92 -30.95 -22.27
CA LYS A 483 -7.02 -31.94 -21.64
C LYS A 483 -6.61 -31.55 -20.23
N TYR A 484 -6.25 -32.56 -19.45
CA TYR A 484 -5.61 -32.41 -18.15
C TYR A 484 -4.09 -32.26 -18.29
N ALA A 485 -3.49 -31.50 -17.38
CA ALA A 485 -2.05 -31.33 -17.23
C ALA A 485 -1.66 -31.20 -15.76
N GLN A 486 -0.38 -31.37 -15.46
CA GLN A 486 0.16 -31.20 -14.10
C GLN A 486 1.48 -30.43 -14.14
N GLY A 487 1.75 -29.69 -13.08
CA GLY A 487 2.98 -28.90 -12.93
C GLY A 487 3.02 -27.65 -13.83
N ALA A 488 3.95 -26.73 -13.52
CA ALA A 488 4.16 -25.54 -14.32
C ALA A 488 4.85 -25.87 -15.66
N ASP A 489 5.70 -26.91 -15.69
CA ASP A 489 6.50 -27.26 -16.87
C ASP A 489 5.68 -27.74 -18.07
N SER A 490 4.46 -28.21 -17.85
CA SER A 490 3.56 -28.62 -18.93
C SER A 490 2.83 -27.46 -19.62
N VAL A 491 2.87 -26.24 -19.06
CA VAL A 491 2.18 -25.06 -19.62
C VAL A 491 2.75 -24.67 -20.98
N GLU A 492 4.07 -24.48 -21.06
CA GLU A 492 4.72 -23.99 -22.28
C GLU A 492 4.59 -24.97 -23.46
N PRO A 493 4.90 -26.28 -23.31
CA PRO A 493 4.72 -27.25 -24.38
C PRO A 493 3.27 -27.33 -24.87
N MET A 494 2.30 -27.33 -23.94
CA MET A 494 0.89 -27.38 -24.28
C MET A 494 0.46 -26.13 -25.05
N PHE A 495 0.86 -24.93 -24.63
CA PHE A 495 0.46 -23.70 -25.32
C PHE A 495 1.12 -23.56 -26.69
N ARG A 496 2.39 -23.98 -26.84
CA ARG A 496 3.05 -24.04 -28.16
C ARG A 496 2.30 -24.99 -29.10
N HIS A 497 1.93 -26.17 -28.62
CA HIS A 497 1.10 -27.09 -29.39
C HIS A 497 -0.23 -26.46 -29.78
N LEU A 498 -0.95 -25.84 -28.83
CA LEU A 498 -2.23 -25.19 -29.10
C LEU A 498 -2.11 -24.08 -30.17
N LYS A 499 -1.08 -23.24 -30.09
CA LYS A 499 -0.84 -22.15 -31.05
C LYS A 499 -0.56 -22.66 -32.46
N ASN A 500 0.20 -23.75 -32.58
CA ASN A 500 0.62 -24.30 -33.87
C ASN A 500 -0.45 -25.18 -34.52
N THR A 501 -1.24 -25.90 -33.72
CA THR A 501 -2.24 -26.87 -34.20
C THR A 501 -3.56 -26.21 -34.57
N TYR A 502 -4.01 -25.21 -33.81
CA TYR A 502 -5.34 -24.62 -33.96
C TYR A 502 -5.24 -23.20 -34.52
N ALA A 503 -5.26 -23.08 -35.85
CA ALA A 503 -5.30 -21.79 -36.53
C ALA A 503 -6.51 -20.95 -36.06
N GLY A 504 -6.27 -19.68 -35.75
CA GLY A 504 -7.31 -18.77 -35.28
C GLY A 504 -7.76 -18.98 -33.83
N LEU A 505 -7.02 -19.73 -33.01
CA LEU A 505 -7.32 -19.89 -31.58
C LEU A 505 -7.43 -18.54 -30.85
N GLN A 506 -8.60 -18.25 -30.29
CA GLN A 506 -8.90 -16.96 -29.65
C GLN A 506 -8.63 -16.99 -28.14
N LEU A 507 -8.91 -18.10 -27.45
CA LEU A 507 -8.90 -18.15 -25.99
C LEU A 507 -8.48 -19.52 -25.45
N ILE A 508 -7.66 -19.51 -24.39
CA ILE A 508 -7.44 -20.68 -23.53
C ILE A 508 -8.05 -20.42 -22.15
N ILE A 509 -9.04 -21.23 -21.76
CA ILE A 509 -9.55 -21.28 -20.40
C ILE A 509 -8.69 -22.26 -19.59
N VAL A 510 -8.12 -21.79 -18.48
CA VAL A 510 -7.20 -22.59 -17.66
C VAL A 510 -7.80 -22.86 -16.29
N ILE A 511 -8.03 -24.13 -15.95
CA ILE A 511 -8.60 -24.49 -14.65
C ILE A 511 -7.47 -24.79 -13.66
N LEU A 512 -7.50 -24.14 -12.49
CA LEU A 512 -6.44 -24.25 -11.47
C LEU A 512 -6.97 -24.83 -10.14
N PRO A 513 -6.19 -25.66 -9.43
CA PRO A 513 -6.62 -26.29 -8.17
C PRO A 513 -6.68 -25.34 -6.97
N GLY A 514 -6.29 -24.08 -7.14
CA GLY A 514 -6.20 -23.10 -6.06
C GLY A 514 -5.03 -22.14 -6.27
N LYS A 515 -4.30 -21.83 -5.19
CA LYS A 515 -3.04 -21.08 -5.26
C LYS A 515 -1.93 -22.04 -5.72
N THR A 516 -1.34 -21.76 -6.88
CA THR A 516 -0.36 -22.65 -7.52
C THR A 516 0.64 -21.82 -8.34
N PRO A 517 1.92 -22.24 -8.43
CA PRO A 517 2.90 -21.61 -9.33
C PRO A 517 2.46 -21.60 -10.79
N VAL A 518 1.60 -22.55 -11.20
CA VAL A 518 1.07 -22.66 -12.57
C VAL A 518 0.43 -21.35 -13.05
N TYR A 519 -0.19 -20.57 -12.16
CA TYR A 519 -0.78 -19.28 -12.55
C TYR A 519 0.27 -18.31 -13.13
N ALA A 520 1.43 -18.20 -12.48
CA ALA A 520 2.49 -17.31 -12.93
C ALA A 520 3.03 -17.75 -14.28
N GLU A 521 3.25 -19.06 -14.45
CA GLU A 521 3.76 -19.63 -15.70
C GLU A 521 2.76 -19.49 -16.85
N VAL A 522 1.46 -19.70 -16.61
CA VAL A 522 0.40 -19.45 -17.61
C VAL A 522 0.42 -18.00 -18.10
N LYS A 523 0.65 -17.04 -17.19
CA LYS A 523 0.73 -15.62 -17.55
C LYS A 523 2.03 -15.25 -18.23
N ARG A 524 3.16 -15.84 -17.83
CA ARG A 524 4.43 -15.67 -18.55
C ARG A 524 4.30 -16.20 -19.98
N VAL A 525 3.92 -17.46 -20.15
CA VAL A 525 3.82 -18.11 -21.46
C VAL A 525 2.77 -17.40 -22.33
N GLY A 526 1.59 -17.11 -21.80
CA GLY A 526 0.51 -16.46 -22.54
C GLY A 526 0.83 -15.00 -22.89
N ASP A 527 1.20 -14.17 -21.91
CA ASP A 527 1.29 -12.72 -22.10
C ASP A 527 2.62 -12.30 -22.75
N THR A 528 3.75 -12.94 -22.39
CA THR A 528 5.11 -12.51 -22.80
C THR A 528 5.73 -13.37 -23.89
N LEU A 529 5.53 -14.68 -23.86
CA LEU A 529 6.21 -15.61 -24.77
C LEU A 529 5.46 -15.86 -26.08
N LEU A 530 4.17 -16.20 -26.00
CA LEU A 530 3.40 -16.68 -27.15
C LEU A 530 2.30 -15.74 -27.61
N GLY A 531 1.92 -14.74 -26.82
CA GLY A 531 0.91 -13.77 -27.19
C GLY A 531 -0.51 -14.34 -27.30
N MET A 532 -0.92 -15.15 -26.31
CA MET A 532 -2.19 -15.86 -26.34
C MET A 532 -3.11 -15.41 -25.19
N ALA A 533 -4.38 -15.13 -25.50
CA ALA A 533 -5.34 -14.74 -24.48
C ALA A 533 -5.67 -15.92 -23.56
N THR A 534 -5.49 -15.71 -22.25
CA THR A 534 -5.73 -16.74 -21.22
C THR A 534 -6.71 -16.27 -20.14
N GLN A 535 -7.64 -17.14 -19.78
CA GLN A 535 -8.58 -16.91 -18.68
C GLN A 535 -8.52 -18.04 -17.65
N CYS A 536 -7.90 -17.77 -16.50
CA CYS A 536 -7.81 -18.75 -15.41
C CYS A 536 -9.09 -18.77 -14.56
N VAL A 537 -9.52 -19.96 -14.13
CA VAL A 537 -10.67 -20.16 -13.24
C VAL A 537 -10.28 -21.16 -12.15
N GLN A 538 -10.65 -20.88 -10.90
CA GLN A 538 -10.41 -21.84 -9.81
C GLN A 538 -11.38 -23.01 -9.91
N VAL A 539 -10.90 -24.23 -9.64
CA VAL A 539 -11.68 -25.47 -9.74
C VAL A 539 -12.98 -25.43 -8.95
N LYS A 540 -13.00 -24.79 -7.77
CA LYS A 540 -14.23 -24.62 -6.98
C LYS A 540 -15.35 -23.88 -7.72
N ASN A 541 -15.01 -22.94 -8.61
CA ASN A 541 -15.97 -22.16 -9.40
C ASN A 541 -16.38 -22.87 -10.70
N VAL A 542 -15.69 -23.97 -11.05
CA VAL A 542 -16.03 -24.87 -12.14
C VAL A 542 -16.98 -25.95 -11.64
N VAL A 543 -16.64 -26.55 -10.50
CA VAL A 543 -17.46 -27.58 -9.83
C VAL A 543 -18.78 -27.01 -9.37
N LYS A 544 -18.76 -25.80 -8.77
CA LYS A 544 -19.97 -25.09 -8.35
C LYS A 544 -20.06 -23.75 -9.07
N THR A 545 -20.74 -23.75 -10.21
CA THR A 545 -20.97 -22.54 -10.99
C THR A 545 -22.07 -21.68 -10.36
N SER A 546 -21.98 -20.37 -10.57
CA SER A 546 -23.10 -19.46 -10.31
C SER A 546 -23.24 -18.46 -11.47
N PRO A 547 -24.48 -18.08 -11.85
CA PRO A 547 -24.69 -17.14 -12.96
C PRO A 547 -23.92 -15.82 -12.80
N GLN A 548 -23.85 -15.29 -11.57
CA GLN A 548 -23.09 -14.07 -11.27
C GLN A 548 -21.58 -14.26 -11.50
N THR A 549 -21.01 -15.39 -11.11
CA THR A 549 -19.59 -15.68 -11.31
C THR A 549 -19.26 -15.84 -12.79
N LEU A 550 -20.11 -16.55 -13.53
CA LEU A 550 -19.94 -16.75 -14.97
C LEU A 550 -20.13 -15.44 -15.75
N SER A 551 -21.11 -14.61 -15.37
CA SER A 551 -21.30 -13.28 -15.97
C SER A 551 -20.06 -12.40 -15.77
N ASN A 552 -19.52 -12.35 -14.54
CA ASN A 552 -18.26 -11.64 -14.27
C ASN A 552 -17.05 -12.24 -15.01
N LEU A 553 -17.07 -13.55 -15.32
CA LEU A 553 -16.07 -14.19 -16.14
C LEU A 553 -16.17 -13.73 -17.60
N CYS A 554 -17.40 -13.67 -18.16
CA CYS A 554 -17.66 -13.15 -19.50
C CYS A 554 -17.22 -11.70 -19.66
N LEU A 555 -17.41 -10.84 -18.64
CA LEU A 555 -16.91 -9.46 -18.65
C LEU A 555 -15.41 -9.40 -19.00
N LYS A 556 -14.61 -10.28 -18.39
CA LYS A 556 -13.16 -10.34 -18.57
C LYS A 556 -12.77 -10.96 -19.90
N ILE A 557 -13.48 -12.00 -20.32
CA ILE A 557 -13.21 -12.68 -21.60
C ILE A 557 -13.45 -11.73 -22.76
N ASN A 558 -14.60 -11.05 -22.79
CA ASN A 558 -14.96 -10.15 -23.89
C ASN A 558 -13.87 -9.09 -24.12
N VAL A 559 -13.42 -8.45 -23.04
CA VAL A 559 -12.40 -7.40 -23.05
C VAL A 559 -11.03 -7.92 -23.49
N LYS A 560 -10.62 -9.11 -23.03
CA LYS A 560 -9.36 -9.73 -23.45
C LYS A 560 -9.32 -10.03 -24.94
N LEU A 561 -10.48 -10.30 -25.54
CA LEU A 561 -10.63 -10.55 -26.97
C LEU A 561 -10.93 -9.27 -27.76
N GLY A 562 -10.85 -8.09 -27.13
CA GLY A 562 -10.98 -6.79 -27.79
C GLY A 562 -12.38 -6.21 -27.85
N GLY A 563 -13.37 -6.85 -27.22
CA GLY A 563 -14.74 -6.35 -27.10
C GLY A 563 -14.88 -5.18 -26.12
N ILE A 564 -16.05 -4.53 -26.19
CA ILE A 564 -16.45 -3.40 -25.35
C ILE A 564 -17.67 -3.83 -24.54
N ASN A 565 -17.58 -3.80 -23.22
CA ASN A 565 -18.67 -4.28 -22.36
C ASN A 565 -19.86 -3.31 -22.36
N ASN A 566 -19.59 -2.04 -22.08
CA ASN A 566 -20.54 -0.93 -22.08
C ASN A 566 -19.75 0.37 -22.26
N ILE A 567 -20.46 1.47 -22.51
CA ILE A 567 -19.89 2.80 -22.62
C ILE A 567 -20.69 3.79 -21.76
N LEU A 568 -20.09 4.92 -21.40
CA LEU A 568 -20.83 6.06 -20.87
C LEU A 568 -21.78 6.59 -21.95
N VAL A 569 -23.01 6.96 -21.57
CA VAL A 569 -23.95 7.56 -22.52
C VAL A 569 -23.35 8.83 -23.12
N PRO A 570 -23.15 8.91 -24.46
CA PRO A 570 -22.28 9.93 -25.05
C PRO A 570 -22.62 11.38 -24.77
N HIS A 571 -23.92 11.71 -24.70
CA HIS A 571 -24.42 13.08 -24.51
C HIS A 571 -24.44 13.54 -23.04
N GLN A 572 -24.14 12.67 -22.08
CA GLN A 572 -24.02 13.03 -20.64
C GLN A 572 -22.57 13.23 -20.20
N ARG A 573 -21.63 13.12 -21.13
CA ARG A 573 -20.21 13.26 -20.84
C ARG A 573 -19.81 14.73 -20.76
N PRO A 574 -18.83 15.09 -19.91
CA PRO A 574 -18.26 16.43 -19.84
C PRO A 574 -17.73 16.98 -21.18
N SER A 575 -17.61 18.30 -21.29
CA SER A 575 -17.14 19.01 -22.49
C SER A 575 -15.74 18.60 -22.95
N VAL A 576 -14.89 18.10 -22.04
CA VAL A 576 -13.57 17.55 -22.39
C VAL A 576 -13.61 16.56 -23.57
N PHE A 577 -14.70 15.80 -23.72
CA PHE A 577 -14.88 14.78 -24.76
C PHE A 577 -15.22 15.35 -26.16
N GLN A 578 -15.46 16.65 -26.29
CA GLN A 578 -15.75 17.30 -27.58
C GLN A 578 -14.51 17.38 -28.49
N GLN A 579 -13.32 17.26 -27.90
CA GLN A 579 -12.06 17.15 -28.64
C GLN A 579 -11.37 15.82 -28.30
N PRO A 580 -10.44 15.34 -29.13
CA PRO A 580 -9.69 14.12 -28.84
C PRO A 580 -8.94 14.24 -27.51
N VAL A 581 -9.27 13.36 -26.57
CA VAL A 581 -8.67 13.30 -25.23
C VAL A 581 -8.17 11.89 -24.95
N ILE A 582 -7.00 11.79 -24.33
CA ILE A 582 -6.46 10.51 -23.83
C ILE A 582 -6.44 10.53 -22.29
N PHE A 583 -6.97 9.47 -21.70
CA PHE A 583 -6.96 9.24 -20.26
C PHE A 583 -5.82 8.28 -19.92
N LEU A 584 -4.88 8.75 -19.12
CA LEU A 584 -3.75 7.99 -18.64
C LEU A 584 -3.92 7.61 -17.17
N GLY A 585 -3.49 6.41 -16.82
CA GLY A 585 -3.40 5.95 -15.44
C GLY A 585 -2.01 5.44 -15.15
N ALA A 586 -1.45 5.79 -14.00
CA ALA A 586 -0.09 5.42 -13.62
C ALA A 586 0.00 4.94 -12.16
N ASP A 587 0.75 3.87 -11.94
CA ASP A 587 1.00 3.28 -10.61
C ASP A 587 2.46 2.81 -10.49
N VAL A 588 3.00 2.87 -9.27
CA VAL A 588 4.29 2.27 -8.91
C VAL A 588 4.10 1.29 -7.76
N THR A 589 4.34 0.01 -8.03
CA THR A 589 4.27 -1.05 -7.02
C THR A 589 5.66 -1.41 -6.50
N HIS A 590 5.93 -1.06 -5.25
CA HIS A 590 7.16 -1.43 -4.54
C HIS A 590 7.22 -2.91 -4.13
N PRO A 591 8.42 -3.46 -3.90
CA PRO A 591 8.58 -4.78 -3.30
C PRO A 591 8.08 -4.81 -1.84
N PRO A 592 7.77 -6.01 -1.29
CA PRO A 592 7.37 -6.15 0.11
C PRO A 592 8.34 -5.47 1.09
N ALA A 593 7.84 -5.03 2.24
CA ALA A 593 8.68 -4.42 3.26
C ALA A 593 9.79 -5.40 3.73
N GLY A 594 11.01 -4.89 3.85
CA GLY A 594 12.21 -5.69 4.18
C GLY A 594 12.93 -6.30 2.98
N ASP A 595 12.34 -6.30 1.78
CA ASP A 595 13.03 -6.65 0.55
C ASP A 595 13.72 -5.41 -0.03
N GLY A 596 15.04 -5.49 -0.18
CA GLY A 596 15.90 -4.46 -0.77
C GLY A 596 16.46 -4.84 -2.15
N LYS A 597 16.17 -6.05 -2.64
CA LYS A 597 16.73 -6.56 -3.90
C LYS A 597 15.74 -6.48 -5.05
N LYS A 598 14.44 -6.73 -4.79
CA LYS A 598 13.43 -6.74 -5.86
C LYS A 598 13.16 -5.32 -6.39
N PRO A 599 12.96 -5.16 -7.72
CA PRO A 599 12.71 -3.84 -8.30
C PRO A 599 11.32 -3.31 -7.93
N SER A 600 11.16 -1.99 -8.01
CA SER A 600 9.83 -1.38 -8.14
C SER A 600 9.34 -1.58 -9.57
N ILE A 601 8.03 -1.63 -9.78
CA ILE A 601 7.42 -1.78 -11.10
C ILE A 601 6.56 -0.56 -11.36
N ALA A 602 6.86 0.18 -12.42
CA ALA A 602 6.06 1.29 -12.91
C ALA A 602 5.17 0.82 -14.06
N ALA A 603 3.89 1.18 -14.03
CA ALA A 603 2.94 0.86 -15.07
C ALA A 603 2.16 2.11 -15.48
N VAL A 604 1.99 2.30 -16.79
CA VAL A 604 1.17 3.39 -17.35
C VAL A 604 0.23 2.80 -18.39
N VAL A 605 -1.05 3.11 -18.28
CA VAL A 605 -2.08 2.75 -19.25
C VAL A 605 -2.62 3.99 -19.94
N GLY A 606 -3.14 3.83 -21.16
CA GLY A 606 -3.82 4.90 -21.88
C GLY A 606 -5.09 4.41 -22.55
N SER A 607 -6.15 5.23 -22.54
CA SER A 607 -7.38 4.96 -23.29
C SER A 607 -7.12 4.92 -24.78
N MET A 608 -7.83 4.10 -25.54
CA MET A 608 -7.55 3.85 -26.96
C MET A 608 -8.75 4.10 -27.88
N ASP A 609 -9.81 4.70 -27.33
CA ASP A 609 -11.03 5.07 -28.02
C ASP A 609 -11.64 6.31 -27.35
N ALA A 610 -12.63 6.92 -28.01
CA ALA A 610 -13.30 8.11 -27.50
C ALA A 610 -14.36 7.79 -26.42
N HIS A 611 -14.54 6.53 -26.01
CA HIS A 611 -15.66 6.16 -25.14
C HIS A 611 -15.52 6.61 -23.68
N PRO A 612 -14.42 6.39 -22.92
CA PRO A 612 -13.13 5.72 -23.14
C PRO A 612 -13.08 4.32 -22.47
N SER A 613 -13.26 3.23 -23.24
CA SER A 613 -13.43 1.87 -22.69
C SER A 613 -12.18 0.99 -22.82
N ARG A 614 -11.52 0.97 -23.98
CA ARG A 614 -10.32 0.16 -24.19
C ARG A 614 -9.08 0.89 -23.72
N TYR A 615 -8.15 0.14 -23.12
CA TYR A 615 -6.85 0.65 -22.68
C TYR A 615 -5.70 -0.21 -23.19
N CYS A 616 -4.59 0.41 -23.59
CA CYS A 616 -3.29 -0.28 -23.76
C CYS A 616 -2.39 0.00 -22.56
N ALA A 617 -1.37 -0.83 -22.36
CA ALA A 617 -0.50 -0.79 -21.21
C ALA A 617 0.98 -0.75 -21.59
N THR A 618 1.75 -0.03 -20.80
CA THR A 618 3.22 -0.02 -20.79
C THR A 618 3.68 -0.32 -19.37
N VAL A 619 4.81 -1.03 -19.23
CA VAL A 619 5.34 -1.44 -17.93
C VAL A 619 6.86 -1.47 -17.94
N ARG A 620 7.47 -1.08 -16.83
CA ARG A 620 8.93 -1.01 -16.64
C ARG A 620 9.32 -1.45 -15.24
N VAL A 621 10.51 -2.03 -15.13
CA VAL A 621 11.18 -2.24 -13.84
C VAL A 621 12.08 -1.05 -13.56
N GLN A 622 12.13 -0.59 -12.32
CA GLN A 622 13.00 0.51 -11.92
C GLN A 622 13.61 0.25 -10.54
N ARG A 623 14.47 1.17 -10.08
CA ARG A 623 15.21 1.01 -8.83
C ARG A 623 14.27 0.69 -7.65
N PRO A 624 14.67 -0.21 -6.73
CA PRO A 624 13.87 -0.54 -5.57
C PRO A 624 13.45 0.71 -4.79
N ARG A 625 12.16 0.81 -4.47
CA ARG A 625 11.54 1.91 -3.71
C ARG A 625 11.65 3.33 -4.32
N GLN A 626 12.01 3.44 -5.60
CA GLN A 626 11.88 4.71 -6.34
C GLN A 626 10.42 4.93 -6.73
N GLU A 627 9.86 6.10 -6.37
CA GLU A 627 8.46 6.49 -6.65
C GLU A 627 8.30 7.20 -8.00
N ILE A 628 9.27 8.01 -8.42
CA ILE A 628 9.25 8.70 -9.72
C ILE A 628 9.33 7.66 -10.84
N ILE A 629 8.43 7.73 -11.82
CA ILE A 629 8.46 6.86 -13.00
C ILE A 629 9.62 7.26 -13.91
N GLN A 630 10.69 6.47 -13.92
CA GLN A 630 11.94 6.83 -14.60
C GLN A 630 11.79 6.92 -16.13
N ASP A 631 11.06 5.99 -16.73
CA ASP A 631 10.94 5.87 -18.19
C ASP A 631 9.61 6.47 -18.71
N LEU A 632 9.02 7.43 -17.99
CA LEU A 632 7.67 7.93 -18.28
C LEU A 632 7.55 8.50 -19.70
N ALA A 633 8.55 9.24 -20.18
CA ALA A 633 8.54 9.85 -21.52
C ALA A 633 8.37 8.78 -22.62
N SER A 634 9.13 7.68 -22.53
CA SER A 634 9.04 6.54 -23.45
C SER A 634 7.67 5.86 -23.38
N MET A 635 7.16 5.62 -22.17
CA MET A 635 5.86 4.99 -21.93
C MET A 635 4.71 5.81 -22.51
N VAL A 636 4.70 7.12 -22.27
CA VAL A 636 3.68 8.04 -22.79
C VAL A 636 3.77 8.14 -24.31
N ARG A 637 4.98 8.22 -24.88
CA ARG A 637 5.21 8.21 -26.34
C ARG A 637 4.59 6.98 -27.01
N GLU A 638 4.82 5.78 -26.45
CA GLU A 638 4.22 4.54 -26.97
C GLU A 638 2.69 4.59 -26.96
N LEU A 639 2.10 5.09 -25.87
CA LEU A 639 0.64 5.20 -25.74
C LEU A 639 0.04 6.24 -26.70
N LEU A 640 0.70 7.38 -26.91
CA LEU A 640 0.27 8.40 -27.87
C LEU A 640 0.30 7.88 -29.31
N ILE A 641 1.37 7.17 -29.69
CA ILE A 641 1.45 6.51 -31.00
C ILE A 641 0.32 5.49 -31.16
N GLN A 642 0.07 4.68 -30.13
CA GLN A 642 -0.97 3.66 -30.18
C GLN A 642 -2.37 4.27 -30.22
N PHE A 643 -2.61 5.37 -29.50
CA PHE A 643 -3.85 6.14 -29.57
C PHE A 643 -4.10 6.62 -30.99
N TYR A 644 -3.12 7.28 -31.62
CA TYR A 644 -3.25 7.75 -33.00
C TYR A 644 -3.50 6.61 -33.99
N LYS A 645 -2.85 5.45 -33.80
CA LYS A 645 -3.11 4.25 -34.63
C LYS A 645 -4.53 3.74 -34.46
N SER A 646 -5.10 3.82 -33.26
CA SER A 646 -6.43 3.33 -32.94
C SER A 646 -7.57 4.29 -33.32
N THR A 647 -7.34 5.61 -33.20
CA THR A 647 -8.39 6.62 -33.37
C THR A 647 -8.22 7.48 -34.61
N ARG A 648 -7.00 7.57 -35.17
CA ARG A 648 -6.58 8.54 -36.19
C ARG A 648 -6.65 10.01 -35.75
N TYR A 649 -6.78 10.26 -34.45
CA TYR A 649 -6.73 11.59 -33.86
C TYR A 649 -5.49 11.77 -33.00
N LYS A 650 -4.92 12.97 -33.02
CA LYS A 650 -3.92 13.40 -32.02
C LYS A 650 -4.67 13.97 -30.82
N PRO A 651 -4.41 13.52 -29.59
CA PRO A 651 -5.05 14.10 -28.41
C PRO A 651 -4.75 15.60 -28.31
N THR A 652 -5.77 16.43 -28.13
CA THR A 652 -5.56 17.84 -27.76
C THR A 652 -5.42 18.00 -26.25
N ARG A 653 -5.87 16.99 -25.48
CA ARG A 653 -5.86 16.95 -24.02
C ARG A 653 -5.34 15.62 -23.48
N LEU A 654 -4.57 15.68 -22.39
CA LEU A 654 -4.01 14.57 -21.65
C LEU A 654 -4.46 14.64 -20.18
N ILE A 655 -5.25 13.66 -19.74
CA ILE A 655 -5.72 13.59 -18.35
C ILE A 655 -4.98 12.45 -17.64
N PHE A 656 -4.11 12.78 -16.69
CA PHE A 656 -3.17 11.85 -16.06
C PHE A 656 -3.52 11.58 -14.59
N TYR A 657 -4.03 10.38 -14.30
CA TYR A 657 -4.30 9.91 -12.94
C TYR A 657 -3.13 9.10 -12.37
N ARG A 658 -2.40 9.67 -11.42
CA ARG A 658 -1.23 9.06 -10.75
C ARG A 658 -1.61 8.50 -9.37
N ASP A 659 -1.58 7.18 -9.18
CA ASP A 659 -1.93 6.53 -7.90
C ASP A 659 -0.75 6.46 -6.92
N GLY A 660 -0.97 6.75 -5.65
CA GLY A 660 -0.05 6.30 -4.57
C GLY A 660 1.09 7.24 -4.17
N VAL A 661 1.19 8.43 -4.77
CA VAL A 661 2.20 9.43 -4.38
C VAL A 661 1.82 10.08 -3.05
N SER A 662 2.77 10.23 -2.13
CA SER A 662 2.55 10.91 -0.85
C SER A 662 2.68 12.44 -0.98
N GLU A 663 1.96 13.20 -0.15
CA GLU A 663 1.96 14.68 -0.16
C GLU A 663 3.39 15.26 -0.12
N GLY A 664 4.26 14.70 0.71
CA GLY A 664 5.66 15.11 0.83
C GLY A 664 6.53 14.86 -0.42
N GLN A 665 5.99 14.20 -1.45
CA GLN A 665 6.66 13.91 -2.72
C GLN A 665 5.98 14.58 -3.92
N PHE A 666 4.84 15.27 -3.75
CA PHE A 666 4.05 15.84 -4.85
C PHE A 666 4.89 16.68 -5.80
N ARG A 667 5.63 17.65 -5.27
CA ARG A 667 6.44 18.57 -6.09
C ARG A 667 7.54 17.87 -6.87
N GLN A 668 8.28 16.98 -6.20
CA GLN A 668 9.36 16.24 -6.83
C GLN A 668 8.83 15.34 -7.95
N VAL A 669 7.77 14.58 -7.67
CA VAL A 669 7.16 13.69 -8.67
C VAL A 669 6.57 14.48 -9.83
N LEU A 670 5.81 15.54 -9.55
CA LEU A 670 5.25 16.42 -10.56
C LEU A 670 6.33 17.00 -11.48
N TYR A 671 7.41 17.56 -10.90
CA TYR A 671 8.49 18.16 -11.67
C TYR A 671 9.04 17.20 -12.74
N TYR A 672 9.46 15.99 -12.33
CA TYR A 672 10.05 15.03 -13.26
C TYR A 672 9.02 14.42 -14.22
N GLU A 673 7.83 14.07 -13.72
CA GLU A 673 6.83 13.36 -14.53
C GLU A 673 6.12 14.30 -15.53
N LEU A 674 5.82 15.54 -15.16
CA LEU A 674 5.23 16.52 -16.08
C LEU A 674 6.19 16.85 -17.23
N LEU A 675 7.49 17.05 -16.92
CA LEU A 675 8.51 17.26 -17.94
C LEU A 675 8.63 16.05 -18.87
N ALA A 676 8.58 14.84 -18.35
CA ALA A 676 8.62 13.62 -19.15
C ALA A 676 7.41 13.48 -20.09
N ILE A 677 6.20 13.88 -19.65
CA ILE A 677 5.00 13.90 -20.52
C ILE A 677 5.17 14.92 -21.64
N ARG A 678 5.67 16.13 -21.33
CA ARG A 678 5.96 17.17 -22.33
C ARG A 678 7.04 16.74 -23.32
N GLU A 679 8.11 16.12 -22.83
CA GLU A 679 9.18 15.53 -23.65
C GLU A 679 8.62 14.48 -24.62
N ALA A 680 7.74 13.59 -24.15
CA ALA A 680 7.08 12.60 -25.00
C ALA A 680 6.33 13.26 -26.17
N CYS A 681 5.58 14.33 -25.90
CA CYS A 681 4.84 15.07 -26.92
C CYS A 681 5.77 15.74 -27.94
N ILE A 682 6.75 16.52 -27.48
CA ILE A 682 7.71 17.23 -28.34
C ILE A 682 8.56 16.26 -29.17
N SER A 683 8.91 15.09 -28.61
CA SER A 683 9.68 14.06 -29.32
C SER A 683 8.91 13.44 -30.49
N LEU A 684 7.58 13.50 -30.48
CA LEU A 684 6.73 13.02 -31.58
C LEU A 684 6.61 14.07 -32.68
N GLU A 685 6.43 15.33 -32.28
CA GLU A 685 6.27 16.47 -33.17
C GLU A 685 6.63 17.76 -32.41
N ARG A 686 7.49 18.59 -33.01
CA ARG A 686 8.16 19.72 -32.32
C ARG A 686 7.19 20.72 -31.68
N GLU A 687 6.04 20.94 -32.30
CA GLU A 687 5.01 21.91 -31.87
C GLU A 687 3.81 21.25 -31.15
N TYR A 688 3.85 19.93 -30.94
CA TYR A 688 2.75 19.23 -30.30
C TYR A 688 2.74 19.46 -28.78
N GLN A 689 1.86 20.36 -28.34
CA GLN A 689 1.71 20.80 -26.96
C GLN A 689 0.25 20.64 -26.49
N PRO A 690 -0.24 19.40 -26.28
CA PRO A 690 -1.57 19.17 -25.74
C PRO A 690 -1.68 19.67 -24.30
N GLY A 691 -2.87 20.11 -23.89
CA GLY A 691 -3.12 20.53 -22.50
C GLY A 691 -3.07 19.35 -21.54
N ILE A 692 -2.25 19.43 -20.49
CA ILE A 692 -2.07 18.37 -19.49
C ILE A 692 -2.83 18.72 -18.22
N THR A 693 -3.61 17.77 -17.70
CA THR A 693 -4.13 17.81 -16.32
C THR A 693 -3.50 16.65 -15.55
N TYR A 694 -2.73 16.96 -14.51
CA TYR A 694 -2.00 16.00 -13.68
C TYR A 694 -2.65 15.88 -12.31
N ILE A 695 -3.12 14.68 -11.96
CA ILE A 695 -3.90 14.44 -10.76
C ILE A 695 -3.30 13.29 -9.97
N VAL A 696 -3.03 13.51 -8.69
CA VAL A 696 -2.68 12.43 -7.78
C VAL A 696 -3.95 11.85 -7.16
N VAL A 697 -4.05 10.53 -7.19
CA VAL A 697 -5.11 9.75 -6.54
C VAL A 697 -4.52 9.07 -5.31
N GLN A 698 -5.12 9.31 -4.15
CA GLN A 698 -4.73 8.68 -2.90
C GLN A 698 -5.91 7.92 -2.31
N LYS A 699 -5.86 6.60 -2.37
CA LYS A 699 -6.83 5.73 -1.68
C LYS A 699 -6.40 5.36 -0.25
N ARG A 700 -5.11 5.48 0.06
CA ARG A 700 -4.51 5.07 1.33
C ARG A 700 -4.22 6.30 2.20
N HIS A 701 -5.26 6.81 2.83
CA HIS A 701 -5.18 7.88 3.84
C HIS A 701 -6.11 7.56 5.02
N HIS A 702 -6.11 8.45 6.01
CA HIS A 702 -6.82 8.28 7.27
C HIS A 702 -8.10 9.12 7.38
N THR A 703 -8.41 9.97 6.41
CA THR A 703 -9.72 10.64 6.31
C THR A 703 -10.85 9.61 6.14
N ARG A 704 -11.88 9.73 6.98
CA ARG A 704 -13.13 8.95 6.96
C ARG A 704 -14.29 9.94 7.00
N LEU A 705 -15.35 9.58 6.30
CA LEU A 705 -16.60 10.34 6.22
C LEU A 705 -17.74 9.43 6.68
N PHE A 706 -18.61 9.97 7.52
CA PHE A 706 -19.77 9.30 8.09
C PHE A 706 -21.02 10.12 7.81
N CYS A 707 -22.18 9.48 7.65
CA CYS A 707 -23.45 10.20 7.55
C CYS A 707 -23.79 10.82 8.91
N ALA A 708 -24.05 12.12 8.95
CA ALA A 708 -24.55 12.79 10.15
C ALA A 708 -25.97 12.31 10.48
N ASP A 709 -26.83 12.18 9.47
CA ASP A 709 -28.14 11.55 9.59
C ASP A 709 -28.04 10.01 9.46
N ARG A 710 -28.74 9.30 10.35
CA ARG A 710 -28.86 7.85 10.32
C ARG A 710 -29.60 7.33 9.08
N ASN A 711 -30.54 8.11 8.55
CA ASN A 711 -31.36 7.71 7.40
C ASN A 711 -30.59 7.69 6.07
N GLU A 712 -29.46 8.41 5.99
CA GLU A 712 -28.59 8.42 4.81
C GLU A 712 -27.57 7.27 4.77
N ARG A 713 -27.55 6.43 5.81
CA ARG A 713 -26.63 5.28 5.91
C ARG A 713 -27.04 4.19 4.94
N VAL A 714 -26.11 3.76 4.08
CA VAL A 714 -26.37 2.77 3.03
C VAL A 714 -25.90 1.38 3.43
N GLY A 715 -26.82 0.42 3.40
CA GLY A 715 -26.55 -1.01 3.58
C GLY A 715 -26.15 -1.40 5.01
N ARG A 716 -25.81 -2.68 5.21
CA ARG A 716 -25.47 -3.24 6.54
C ARG A 716 -24.23 -2.57 7.18
N SER A 717 -23.31 -2.08 6.37
CA SER A 717 -22.09 -1.41 6.82
C SER A 717 -22.32 0.03 7.27
N GLY A 718 -23.48 0.62 6.95
CA GLY A 718 -23.89 1.96 7.35
C GLY A 718 -23.05 3.10 6.77
N ASN A 719 -22.51 2.92 5.56
CA ASN A 719 -21.61 3.89 4.93
C ASN A 719 -22.34 5.04 4.23
N ILE A 720 -21.59 6.08 3.89
CA ILE A 720 -21.99 7.13 2.94
C ILE A 720 -22.34 6.55 1.56
N PRO A 721 -23.27 7.17 0.81
CA PRO A 721 -23.63 6.73 -0.54
C PRO A 721 -22.50 6.90 -1.55
N ALA A 722 -22.49 6.05 -2.57
CA ALA A 722 -21.57 6.21 -3.70
C ALA A 722 -21.83 7.54 -4.42
N GLY A 723 -20.77 8.27 -4.77
CA GLY A 723 -20.85 9.61 -5.37
C GLY A 723 -20.73 10.75 -4.37
N THR A 724 -20.69 10.45 -3.05
CA THR A 724 -20.43 11.46 -2.01
C THR A 724 -19.08 12.14 -2.26
N THR A 725 -19.11 13.45 -2.40
CA THR A 725 -17.99 14.33 -2.76
C THR A 725 -17.87 15.44 -1.73
N VAL A 726 -16.64 15.76 -1.32
CA VAL A 726 -16.32 16.82 -0.37
C VAL A 726 -15.13 17.61 -0.91
N ASP A 727 -15.34 18.89 -1.15
CA ASP A 727 -14.35 19.85 -1.63
C ASP A 727 -14.28 21.12 -0.76
N THR A 728 -14.88 21.07 0.44
CA THR A 728 -14.92 22.15 1.43
C THR A 728 -14.46 21.66 2.79
N ASP A 729 -14.20 22.61 3.71
CA ASP A 729 -13.99 22.45 5.16
C ASP A 729 -12.73 21.67 5.56
N ILE A 730 -12.56 20.45 5.07
CA ILE A 730 -11.48 19.50 5.41
C ILE A 730 -10.46 19.32 4.28
N THR A 731 -10.67 19.99 3.14
CA THR A 731 -9.76 20.05 1.98
C THR A 731 -8.71 21.15 2.16
N HIS A 732 -7.73 21.19 1.25
CA HIS A 732 -6.64 22.15 1.29
C HIS A 732 -7.17 23.60 1.24
N PRO A 733 -6.57 24.55 1.97
CA PRO A 733 -7.07 25.92 2.02
C PRO A 733 -7.08 26.67 0.68
N TYR A 734 -6.19 26.33 -0.25
CA TYR A 734 -6.04 27.05 -1.53
C TYR A 734 -5.66 26.18 -2.74
N GLU A 735 -5.31 24.90 -2.54
CA GLU A 735 -4.97 24.01 -3.66
C GLU A 735 -6.23 23.33 -4.16
N PHE A 736 -6.21 22.85 -5.40
CA PHE A 736 -7.34 22.14 -5.96
C PHE A 736 -7.35 20.65 -5.54
N ASP A 737 -8.04 20.35 -4.44
CA ASP A 737 -8.28 18.99 -3.97
C ASP A 737 -9.73 18.69 -3.60
N PHE A 738 -10.09 17.40 -3.62
CA PHE A 738 -11.40 16.93 -3.18
C PHE A 738 -11.36 15.44 -2.82
N TYR A 739 -12.30 15.04 -1.97
CA TYR A 739 -12.59 13.64 -1.69
C TYR A 739 -13.79 13.19 -2.50
N LEU A 740 -13.72 12.00 -3.10
CA LEU A 740 -14.84 11.35 -3.76
C LEU A 740 -14.93 9.88 -3.32
N CYS A 741 -16.01 9.54 -2.61
CA CYS A 741 -16.40 8.17 -2.32
C CYS A 741 -17.21 7.60 -3.49
N SER A 742 -16.52 7.20 -4.56
CA SER A 742 -17.18 6.75 -5.78
C SER A 742 -17.86 5.37 -5.69
N HIS A 743 -17.68 4.61 -4.60
CA HIS A 743 -18.08 3.20 -4.51
C HIS A 743 -19.04 2.95 -3.36
N ALA A 744 -19.80 1.85 -3.47
CA ALA A 744 -20.64 1.38 -2.37
C ALA A 744 -19.82 0.64 -1.30
N GLY A 745 -19.97 1.03 -0.04
CA GLY A 745 -19.33 0.38 1.10
C GLY A 745 -19.96 -0.98 1.44
N ILE A 746 -19.43 -2.08 0.91
CA ILE A 746 -20.00 -3.43 1.16
C ILE A 746 -19.69 -3.92 2.58
N GLN A 747 -18.46 -3.67 3.04
CA GLN A 747 -17.96 -4.14 4.32
C GLN A 747 -17.02 -3.09 4.91
N GLY A 748 -17.04 -2.98 6.24
CA GLY A 748 -16.18 -2.05 6.96
C GLY A 748 -16.61 -0.59 6.76
N THR A 749 -15.69 0.32 7.02
CA THR A 749 -15.82 1.75 6.68
C THR A 749 -15.14 2.04 5.34
N SER A 750 -15.84 2.74 4.46
CA SER A 750 -15.36 3.11 3.12
C SER A 750 -14.20 4.09 3.23
N ARG A 751 -13.33 4.06 2.23
CA ARG A 751 -12.23 5.02 2.08
C ARG A 751 -12.55 5.96 0.92
N PRO A 752 -12.98 7.20 1.17
CA PRO A 752 -13.26 8.14 0.10
C PRO A 752 -11.94 8.52 -0.57
N SER A 753 -11.75 8.20 -1.85
CA SER A 753 -10.48 8.50 -2.52
C SER A 753 -10.24 10.00 -2.58
N HIS A 754 -9.00 10.41 -2.35
CA HIS A 754 -8.59 11.81 -2.34
C HIS A 754 -7.89 12.15 -3.65
N TYR A 755 -8.29 13.24 -4.29
CA TYR A 755 -7.78 13.70 -5.57
C TYR A 755 -7.14 15.07 -5.35
N HIS A 756 -5.87 15.20 -5.71
CA HIS A 756 -5.15 16.48 -5.72
C HIS A 756 -4.75 16.79 -7.15
N VAL A 757 -5.28 17.87 -7.71
CA VAL A 757 -4.89 18.39 -9.03
C VAL A 757 -3.59 19.17 -8.82
N LEU A 758 -2.49 18.66 -9.36
CA LEU A 758 -1.19 19.28 -9.20
C LEU A 758 -0.85 20.24 -10.34
N TRP A 759 -1.45 20.04 -11.51
CA TRP A 759 -1.27 20.86 -12.71
C TRP A 759 -2.51 20.76 -13.60
N ASP A 760 -2.95 21.87 -14.19
CA ASP A 760 -4.09 21.86 -15.11
C ASP A 760 -4.02 22.93 -16.22
N ASP A 761 -3.53 22.53 -17.41
CA ASP A 761 -3.59 23.37 -18.61
C ASP A 761 -5.00 23.44 -19.23
N ASN A 762 -5.92 22.55 -18.82
CA ASN A 762 -7.26 22.42 -19.42
C ASN A 762 -8.33 23.26 -18.71
N CYS A 763 -7.95 23.95 -17.63
CA CYS A 763 -8.80 24.88 -16.87
C CYS A 763 -10.15 24.29 -16.45
N PHE A 764 -10.12 23.08 -15.87
CA PHE A 764 -11.33 22.43 -15.38
C PHE A 764 -11.99 23.22 -14.26
N THR A 765 -13.32 23.27 -14.31
CA THR A 765 -14.12 23.63 -13.12
C THR A 765 -14.16 22.45 -12.14
N ALA A 766 -14.42 22.73 -10.86
CA ALA A 766 -14.61 21.70 -9.84
C ALA A 766 -15.71 20.70 -10.24
N ASP A 767 -16.86 21.18 -10.69
CA ASP A 767 -17.98 20.31 -11.11
C ASP A 767 -17.63 19.44 -12.30
N GLU A 768 -17.04 20.01 -13.36
CA GLU A 768 -16.69 19.24 -14.56
C GLU A 768 -15.69 18.12 -14.20
N PHE A 769 -14.68 18.44 -13.39
CA PHE A 769 -13.63 17.50 -13.06
C PHE A 769 -14.07 16.41 -12.06
N GLN A 770 -14.84 16.78 -11.03
CA GLN A 770 -15.41 15.83 -10.07
C GLN A 770 -16.36 14.87 -10.78
N LEU A 771 -17.21 15.37 -11.68
CA LEU A 771 -18.11 14.55 -12.47
C LEU A 771 -17.33 13.61 -13.41
N LEU A 772 -16.34 14.12 -14.14
CA LEU A 772 -15.47 13.32 -15.01
C LEU A 772 -14.82 12.16 -14.24
N THR A 773 -14.24 12.47 -13.08
CA THR A 773 -13.59 11.49 -12.20
C THR A 773 -14.60 10.41 -11.77
N TYR A 774 -15.80 10.82 -11.37
CA TYR A 774 -16.85 9.87 -10.97
C TYR A 774 -17.33 9.00 -12.13
N GLN A 775 -17.45 9.57 -13.34
CA GLN A 775 -17.83 8.80 -14.53
C GLN A 775 -16.78 7.73 -14.89
N LEU A 776 -15.49 8.06 -14.79
CA LEU A 776 -14.40 7.09 -15.02
C LEU A 776 -14.34 5.96 -13.98
N CYS A 777 -14.97 6.12 -12.82
CA CYS A 777 -15.16 5.03 -11.85
C CYS A 777 -16.21 3.98 -12.31
N HIS A 778 -17.02 4.29 -13.34
CA HIS A 778 -18.03 3.39 -13.89
C HIS A 778 -17.58 2.66 -15.16
N THR A 779 -16.43 3.03 -15.73
CA THR A 779 -15.90 2.40 -16.96
C THR A 779 -15.03 1.17 -16.69
N TYR A 780 -14.88 0.77 -15.43
CA TYR A 780 -14.07 -0.39 -15.05
C TYR A 780 -14.73 -1.72 -15.44
N VAL A 781 -14.18 -2.32 -16.48
CA VAL A 781 -14.75 -3.48 -17.18
C VAL A 781 -14.91 -4.79 -16.39
N ARG A 782 -14.31 -4.96 -15.20
CA ARG A 782 -14.31 -6.27 -14.50
C ARG A 782 -15.53 -6.51 -13.60
N CYS A 783 -16.39 -5.52 -13.43
CA CYS A 783 -17.63 -5.65 -12.66
C CYS A 783 -18.67 -4.61 -13.11
N THR A 784 -19.95 -4.85 -12.79
CA THR A 784 -21.03 -3.88 -12.98
C THR A 784 -21.22 -3.03 -11.73
N ARG A 785 -20.14 -2.36 -11.30
CA ARG A 785 -20.12 -1.53 -10.09
C ARG A 785 -19.24 -0.32 -10.33
N SER A 786 -19.60 0.80 -9.69
CA SER A 786 -18.68 1.91 -9.56
C SER A 786 -17.55 1.52 -8.62
N VAL A 787 -16.30 1.64 -9.09
CA VAL A 787 -15.12 1.30 -8.30
C VAL A 787 -14.58 2.52 -7.55
N SER A 788 -13.66 2.27 -6.61
CA SER A 788 -13.16 3.27 -5.66
C SER A 788 -12.16 4.29 -6.22
N ILE A 789 -11.63 4.06 -7.42
CA ILE A 789 -10.72 4.97 -8.14
C ILE A 789 -11.02 4.83 -9.65
N PRO A 790 -10.68 5.82 -10.49
CA PRO A 790 -10.93 5.76 -11.92
C PRO A 790 -10.34 4.49 -12.56
N ALA A 791 -11.05 3.94 -13.54
CA ALA A 791 -10.60 2.77 -14.30
C ALA A 791 -9.12 2.84 -14.76
N PRO A 792 -8.59 3.95 -15.33
CA PRO A 792 -7.18 4.05 -15.70
C PRO A 792 -6.21 3.77 -14.54
N ALA A 793 -6.42 4.39 -13.36
CA ALA A 793 -5.59 4.15 -12.19
C ALA A 793 -5.69 2.69 -11.72
N TYR A 794 -6.91 2.13 -11.72
CA TYR A 794 -7.12 0.72 -11.39
C TYR A 794 -6.39 -0.24 -12.33
N TYR A 795 -6.37 0.07 -13.63
CA TYR A 795 -5.71 -0.74 -14.65
C TYR A 795 -4.19 -0.67 -14.53
N ALA A 796 -3.60 0.49 -14.25
CA ALA A 796 -2.17 0.61 -14.01
C ALA A 796 -1.70 -0.32 -12.88
N HIS A 797 -2.45 -0.35 -11.76
CA HIS A 797 -2.18 -1.26 -10.66
C HIS A 797 -2.32 -2.75 -11.05
N LEU A 798 -3.28 -3.11 -11.92
CA LEU A 798 -3.39 -4.48 -12.45
C LEU A 798 -2.21 -4.86 -13.34
N VAL A 799 -1.70 -3.93 -14.15
CA VAL A 799 -0.52 -4.11 -15.00
C VAL A 799 0.73 -4.32 -14.15
N ALA A 800 0.96 -3.47 -13.14
CA ALA A 800 2.10 -3.60 -12.24
C ALA A 800 2.08 -4.94 -11.47
N PHE A 801 0.90 -5.37 -10.99
CA PHE A 801 0.76 -6.69 -10.39
C PHE A 801 0.97 -7.84 -11.36
N ARG A 802 0.53 -7.70 -12.62
CA ARG A 802 0.78 -8.73 -13.64
C ARG A 802 2.28 -8.89 -13.92
N ALA A 803 3.00 -7.77 -14.08
CA ALA A 803 4.45 -7.80 -14.25
C ALA A 803 5.17 -8.41 -13.04
N ARG A 804 4.66 -8.23 -11.80
CA ARG A 804 5.20 -8.92 -10.63
C ARG A 804 5.09 -10.46 -10.75
N TYR A 805 4.03 -10.97 -11.36
CA TYR A 805 3.90 -12.40 -11.67
C TYR A 805 4.86 -12.85 -12.78
N HIS A 806 5.13 -12.01 -13.79
CA HIS A 806 6.10 -12.31 -14.85
C HIS A 806 7.55 -12.38 -14.33
N LEU A 807 7.84 -11.67 -13.23
CA LEU A 807 9.15 -11.70 -12.57
C LEU A 807 9.38 -12.90 -11.64
N VAL A 808 8.37 -13.74 -11.41
CA VAL A 808 8.51 -14.95 -10.58
C VAL A 808 9.46 -15.92 -11.28
N ASP A 809 10.51 -16.33 -10.57
CA ASP A 809 11.48 -17.32 -11.04
C ASP A 809 10.86 -18.71 -11.25
N LYS A 810 11.35 -19.45 -12.25
CA LYS A 810 11.16 -20.90 -12.36
C LYS A 810 11.92 -21.67 -11.28
N GLU A 811 13.00 -21.07 -10.76
CA GLU A 811 13.65 -21.53 -9.54
C GLU A 811 12.73 -21.23 -8.37
N HIS A 812 11.88 -22.20 -8.10
CA HIS A 812 11.11 -22.24 -6.89
C HIS A 812 12.02 -21.93 -5.68
N ASP A 813 11.48 -21.11 -4.78
CA ASP A 813 11.65 -21.17 -3.32
C ASP A 813 11.19 -22.57 -2.80
N SER A 814 11.62 -23.64 -3.48
CA SER A 814 11.48 -25.02 -3.07
C SER A 814 12.43 -25.19 -1.91
N ALA A 815 11.88 -25.60 -0.79
CA ALA A 815 12.64 -26.27 0.24
C ALA A 815 13.19 -27.59 -0.34
N GLU A 816 14.24 -27.52 -1.17
CA GLU A 816 15.03 -28.67 -1.59
C GLU A 816 16.42 -28.16 -1.95
N GLY A 817 17.42 -28.70 -1.24
CA GLY A 817 18.75 -28.14 -1.17
C GLY A 817 19.57 -28.38 -2.43
N SER A 818 20.25 -27.34 -2.89
CA SER A 818 21.71 -27.32 -3.00
C SER A 818 22.16 -25.89 -3.26
N HIS A 819 22.70 -25.24 -2.23
CA HIS A 819 23.50 -24.03 -2.45
C HIS A 819 24.83 -24.47 -3.04
N VAL A 820 24.96 -24.40 -4.38
CA VAL A 820 26.28 -24.16 -4.96
C VAL A 820 26.60 -22.70 -4.66
N SER A 821 27.66 -22.49 -3.88
CA SER A 821 28.23 -21.20 -3.58
C SER A 821 28.77 -20.57 -4.87
N GLY A 822 27.92 -19.85 -5.59
CA GLY A 822 28.26 -19.07 -6.77
C GLY A 822 27.37 -17.84 -6.85
N GLN A 823 27.92 -16.69 -6.48
CA GLN A 823 27.48 -15.32 -6.83
C GLN A 823 26.02 -15.15 -7.31
N SER A 824 25.05 -15.03 -6.39
CA SER A 824 23.79 -14.33 -6.71
C SER A 824 23.97 -12.83 -6.49
N ASN A 825 24.86 -12.22 -7.29
CA ASN A 825 24.75 -10.80 -7.59
C ASN A 825 23.36 -10.56 -8.17
N GLY A 826 22.71 -9.45 -7.77
CA GLY A 826 21.35 -9.13 -8.21
C GLY A 826 21.21 -9.29 -9.72
N ARG A 827 20.15 -9.96 -10.17
CA ARG A 827 19.84 -10.16 -11.59
C ARG A 827 20.15 -8.90 -12.38
N ASP A 828 20.80 -9.08 -13.53
CA ASP A 828 21.02 -8.04 -14.51
C ASP A 828 19.70 -7.26 -14.76
N PRO A 829 19.68 -5.93 -14.58
CA PRO A 829 18.54 -5.09 -14.89
C PRO A 829 17.94 -5.38 -16.27
N GLN A 830 18.76 -5.75 -17.26
CA GLN A 830 18.28 -6.08 -18.60
C GLN A 830 17.43 -7.36 -18.64
N ALA A 831 17.78 -8.38 -17.85
CA ALA A 831 16.99 -9.60 -17.72
C ALA A 831 15.63 -9.34 -17.06
N LEU A 832 15.61 -8.48 -16.03
CA LEU A 832 14.37 -8.06 -15.37
C LEU A 832 13.46 -7.27 -16.31
N ALA A 833 14.04 -6.38 -17.14
CA ALA A 833 13.30 -5.64 -18.15
C ALA A 833 12.70 -6.55 -19.22
N LYS A 834 13.48 -7.52 -19.72
CA LYS A 834 13.00 -8.52 -20.69
C LYS A 834 11.87 -9.39 -20.14
N ALA A 835 11.92 -9.75 -18.86
CA ALA A 835 10.91 -10.60 -18.23
C ALA A 835 9.51 -9.94 -18.16
N VAL A 836 9.44 -8.61 -18.07
CA VAL A 836 8.17 -7.87 -18.07
C VAL A 836 7.73 -7.39 -19.45
N GLN A 837 8.55 -7.62 -20.48
CA GLN A 837 8.23 -7.26 -21.86
C GLN A 837 7.14 -8.17 -22.40
N ILE A 838 6.06 -7.55 -22.87
CA ILE A 838 4.86 -8.22 -23.37
C ILE A 838 5.06 -8.60 -24.84
N HIS A 839 4.49 -9.74 -25.26
CA HIS A 839 4.55 -10.20 -26.66
C HIS A 839 3.88 -9.18 -27.60
N HIS A 840 4.36 -9.08 -28.85
CA HIS A 840 3.86 -8.10 -29.81
C HIS A 840 2.33 -8.16 -30.03
N ASP A 841 1.76 -9.37 -30.15
CA ASP A 841 0.31 -9.59 -30.26
C ASP A 841 -0.47 -9.16 -29.01
N THR A 842 0.19 -9.17 -27.84
CA THR A 842 -0.44 -8.81 -26.56
C THR A 842 -0.39 -7.31 -26.29
N LEU A 843 0.55 -6.56 -26.89
CA LEU A 843 0.76 -5.12 -26.65
C LEU A 843 -0.51 -4.27 -26.80
N ARG A 844 -1.41 -4.66 -27.71
CA ARG A 844 -2.65 -3.93 -28.02
C ARG A 844 -3.90 -4.48 -27.32
N THR A 845 -3.69 -5.35 -26.33
CA THR A 845 -4.77 -6.06 -25.63
C THR A 845 -4.87 -5.63 -24.17
N MET A 846 -6.04 -5.84 -23.58
CA MET A 846 -6.26 -5.68 -22.13
C MET A 846 -5.95 -6.98 -21.39
N TYR A 847 -4.77 -7.58 -21.61
CA TYR A 847 -4.35 -8.85 -21.01
C TYR A 847 -4.39 -8.84 -19.47
N PHE A 848 -4.21 -7.66 -18.87
CA PHE A 848 -4.25 -7.41 -17.43
C PHE A 848 -5.66 -7.56 -16.80
N ALA A 849 -6.72 -7.61 -17.62
CA ALA A 849 -8.11 -7.66 -17.18
C ALA A 849 -8.53 -8.93 -16.42
#